data_AF-A0AAV6B854-F1
#
_entry.id   AF-A0AAV6B854-F1
#
_cell.length_a   1.000
_cell.length_b   1.000
_cell.length_c   1.000
_cell.angle_alpha   90.00
_cell.angle_beta   90.00
_cell.angle_gamma   90.00
#
_symmetry.space_group_name_H-M   'P 1'
#
loop_
_entity.id
_entity.type
_entity.pdbx_description
1 polymer ?
#
loop_
_entity_poly.entity_id
_entity_poly.type
_entity_poly.pdbx_seq_one_letter_code
_entity_poly.pdbx_strand_id
1 'polypeptide(L)'
;ERTLSATAKYLTAAAQAEAGQTNVAELARQQGVEADALAAWLDYLGVSATGPVKIEGHFTDIYTNGSGFAFINGWGKSGTPNLAANSSDQPVRIPGNMKPHSVAVHPSPKLAAAVGWRSPVAGRVRVTATIHHAHPECGNGVTWSLELRRGSKRQRLANGIAQGAKEVKPAPIENLAVQPGDVVSLLIGPRDANHSCDLTAVDLTLTSVGEGGREWDLAKDVSPNVLAGNPHADRFGNDGVWHFYTEPDKGGPLGPVIPAGSLLAKWQASANAAEKVKLANEVQTLLTLAPPTKKDSPDAALHRQLTSLGGPLFNNQIRSSRRKEAPTETRNPKPETREDQSLLTSAATDAAGLNPDRFGNHPNGSSIDAANLCIQAPSAIEIRLPADLVAGYEFVTTGVLDKATGAEGSVQLQLLTNKPSASSGLLTIEAKTADGEGPWYSNNRITSHNTPIVVNDGSAARQRIEAAFDEFRQIFPAALCYTKIVPVDEVVTLTLFYREDDHFKRLMLDGAQAARLDRLWDEMHYVAQDALTLVDVFEQLWQYATQDADPSVFEPMREPIKQRAAAFRQRLVDTQPAHLDAVLKFADGAYRRPLTGTERDELRGLYRKLRTEEIPHDDAIRLTLARTLVAPAFLYRAEKPGLGDKAGPVSDWELATRLSYFLWSSAPDAELRAVAASGKLRQPDALAAQTRRMLKDERARRLATEFACAWLHIYDFDELGEKSDRHFPTFTGLRGAMYEETIRFFTDLFQNDGSVLNILDADYTFLNADLATHYGITNMKFTGSNDWRRVDDVKKFSRGGIL
;
A
#
# COMPACT_ATOMS: atom_id res chain seq x y z
N GLU A 1 28.73 28.62 24.54
CA GLU A 1 30.04 28.79 25.20
C GLU A 1 29.96 29.34 26.63
N ARG A 2 29.48 30.58 26.86
CA ARG A 2 29.37 31.17 28.22
C ARG A 2 28.67 30.28 29.26
N THR A 3 27.57 29.63 28.87
CA THR A 3 26.84 28.69 29.75
C THR A 3 27.65 27.43 30.08
N LEU A 4 28.40 26.90 29.11
CA LEU A 4 29.19 25.68 29.28
C LEU A 4 30.41 25.92 30.17
N SER A 5 31.06 27.09 30.05
CA SER A 5 32.23 27.45 30.86
C SER A 5 31.93 27.74 32.34
N ALA A 6 30.65 27.87 32.71
CA ALA A 6 30.21 28.04 34.10
C ALA A 6 29.58 26.77 34.72
N THR A 7 29.71 25.62 34.06
CA THR A 7 29.09 24.34 34.49
C THR A 7 29.37 23.97 35.94
N ALA A 8 30.61 24.12 36.43
CA ALA A 8 30.95 23.76 37.80
C ALA A 8 30.20 24.61 38.84
N LYS A 9 29.96 25.89 38.52
CA LYS A 9 29.17 26.80 39.36
C LYS A 9 27.69 26.42 39.38
N TYR A 10 27.12 26.04 38.23
CA TYR A 10 25.74 25.54 38.16
C TYR A 10 25.55 24.27 38.98
N LEU A 11 26.48 23.32 38.90
CA LEU A 11 26.43 22.08 39.70
C LEU A 11 26.62 22.37 41.19
N THR A 12 27.45 23.35 41.56
CA THR A 12 27.58 23.79 42.97
C THR A 12 26.26 24.35 43.50
N ALA A 13 25.59 25.23 42.75
CA ALA A 13 24.24 25.70 43.10
C ALA A 13 23.23 24.54 43.20
N ALA A 14 23.30 23.55 42.30
CA ALA A 14 22.40 22.39 42.34
C ALA A 14 22.60 21.54 43.61
N ALA A 15 23.86 21.33 44.05
CA ALA A 15 24.13 20.64 45.32
C ALA A 15 23.61 21.41 46.54
N GLN A 16 23.69 22.75 46.54
CA GLN A 16 23.10 23.58 47.59
C GLN A 16 21.56 23.50 47.59
N ALA A 17 20.95 23.42 46.40
CA ALA A 17 19.52 23.22 46.27
C ALA A 17 19.06 21.85 46.79
N GLU A 18 19.81 20.79 46.54
CA GLU A 18 19.55 19.45 47.13
C GLU A 18 19.63 19.46 48.67
N ALA A 19 20.47 20.31 49.25
CA ALA A 19 20.64 20.45 50.70
C ALA A 19 19.59 21.37 51.38
N GLY A 20 18.60 21.89 50.63
CA GLY A 20 17.46 22.62 51.18
C GLY A 20 17.41 24.13 50.93
N GLN A 21 18.31 24.70 50.12
CA GLN A 21 18.25 26.12 49.74
C GLN A 21 17.38 26.33 48.48
N THR A 22 16.26 27.06 48.60
CA THR A 22 15.13 26.86 47.66
C THR A 22 14.89 27.95 46.61
N ASN A 23 15.56 29.10 46.71
CA ASN A 23 15.36 30.22 45.78
C ASN A 23 16.40 30.22 44.64
N VAL A 24 15.97 29.85 43.42
CA VAL A 24 16.81 29.78 42.22
C VAL A 24 17.46 31.11 41.87
N ALA A 25 16.74 32.23 41.99
CA ALA A 25 17.28 33.55 41.68
C ALA A 25 18.39 33.96 42.66
N GLU A 26 18.22 33.61 43.94
CA GLU A 26 19.23 33.87 44.97
C GLU A 26 20.45 32.96 44.81
N LEU A 27 20.26 31.67 44.50
CA LEU A 27 21.36 30.75 44.19
C LEU A 27 22.16 31.19 42.96
N ALA A 28 21.47 31.64 41.90
CA ALA A 28 22.10 32.16 40.69
C ALA A 28 22.97 33.39 40.99
N ARG A 29 22.45 34.32 41.82
CA ARG A 29 23.16 35.52 42.27
C ARG A 29 24.38 35.18 43.11
N GLN A 30 24.26 34.23 44.05
CA GLN A 30 25.35 33.80 44.93
C GLN A 30 26.49 33.14 44.15
N GLN A 31 26.19 32.36 43.11
CA GLN A 31 27.19 31.71 42.26
C GLN A 31 27.67 32.57 41.09
N GLY A 32 27.03 33.72 40.83
CA GLY A 32 27.36 34.60 39.71
C GLY A 32 27.10 33.94 38.34
N VAL A 33 25.94 33.30 38.20
CA VAL A 33 25.54 32.58 36.98
C VAL A 33 24.15 33.01 36.49
N GLU A 34 23.85 32.78 35.21
CA GLU A 34 22.53 33.09 34.62
C GLU A 34 21.42 32.26 35.26
N ALA A 35 20.34 32.92 35.72
CA ALA A 35 19.23 32.26 36.42
C ALA A 35 18.47 31.25 35.53
N ASP A 36 18.25 31.58 34.25
CA ASP A 36 17.56 30.69 33.31
C ASP A 36 18.37 29.42 33.02
N ALA A 37 19.70 29.54 32.92
CA ALA A 37 20.57 28.39 32.75
C ALA A 37 20.65 27.54 34.02
N LEU A 38 20.65 28.15 35.22
CA LEU A 38 20.57 27.40 36.46
C LEU A 38 19.23 26.65 36.56
N ALA A 39 18.12 27.27 36.18
CA ALA A 39 16.83 26.61 36.12
C ALA A 39 16.84 25.39 35.18
N ALA A 40 17.46 25.50 34.00
CA ALA A 40 17.64 24.40 33.07
C ALA A 40 18.49 23.25 33.64
N TRP A 41 19.56 23.57 34.38
CA TRP A 41 20.37 22.57 35.10
C TRP A 41 19.56 21.86 36.19
N LEU A 42 18.81 22.60 37.01
CA LEU A 42 17.97 22.03 38.06
C LEU A 42 16.85 21.14 37.48
N ASP A 43 16.25 21.54 36.35
CA ASP A 43 15.28 20.74 35.61
C ASP A 43 15.90 19.42 35.13
N TYR A 44 17.07 19.49 34.51
CA TYR A 44 17.77 18.32 33.99
C TYR A 44 18.20 17.35 35.10
N LEU A 45 18.58 17.88 36.26
CA LEU A 45 18.99 17.11 37.44
C LEU A 45 17.82 16.63 38.31
N GLY A 46 16.59 17.09 38.06
CA GLY A 46 15.45 16.75 38.93
C GLY A 46 15.51 17.32 40.34
N VAL A 47 16.20 18.46 40.51
CA VAL A 47 16.37 19.09 41.82
C VAL A 47 15.27 20.12 41.99
N SER A 48 14.43 19.92 43.02
CA SER A 48 13.32 20.79 43.37
C SER A 48 13.34 21.08 44.85
N ALA A 49 12.78 22.23 45.21
CA ALA A 49 12.82 22.75 46.57
C ALA A 49 11.45 23.21 47.10
N THR A 50 10.35 22.93 46.40
CA THR A 50 9.02 23.41 46.82
C THR A 50 7.88 22.40 46.58
N GLY A 51 7.16 22.10 47.66
CA GLY A 51 5.83 21.46 47.68
C GLY A 51 5.80 19.94 47.46
N PRO A 52 4.73 19.25 47.92
CA PRO A 52 4.53 17.83 47.64
C PRO A 52 4.26 17.59 46.15
N VAL A 53 4.62 16.41 45.64
CA VAL A 53 4.29 16.00 44.27
C VAL A 53 2.76 15.92 44.13
N LYS A 54 2.22 16.73 43.21
CA LYS A 54 0.82 16.66 42.79
C LYS A 54 0.71 15.68 41.63
N ILE A 55 -0.12 14.65 41.81
CA ILE A 55 -0.52 13.73 40.75
C ILE A 55 -1.94 14.13 40.37
N GLU A 56 -2.12 14.50 39.11
CA GLU A 56 -3.42 14.81 38.52
C GLU A 56 -3.83 13.66 37.59
N GLY A 57 -5.13 13.54 37.31
CA GLY A 57 -5.62 12.56 36.33
C GLY A 57 -5.69 11.12 36.84
N HIS A 58 -5.83 10.90 38.16
CA HIS A 58 -6.12 9.57 38.71
C HIS A 58 -7.29 8.93 37.98
N PHE A 59 -7.18 7.63 37.68
CA PHE A 59 -8.31 6.88 37.20
C PHE A 59 -9.38 6.80 38.30
N THR A 60 -10.56 7.34 38.02
CA THR A 60 -11.71 7.35 38.94
C THR A 60 -12.79 6.33 38.56
N ASP A 61 -12.87 5.97 37.28
CA ASP A 61 -13.82 4.98 36.79
C ASP A 61 -13.33 3.56 37.12
N ILE A 62 -14.26 2.66 37.44
CA ILE A 62 -13.95 1.27 37.77
C ILE A 62 -14.21 0.38 36.55
N TYR A 63 -13.25 -0.50 36.27
CA TYR A 63 -13.33 -1.55 35.27
C TYR A 63 -13.40 -2.91 35.98
N THR A 64 -14.47 -3.66 35.75
CA THR A 64 -14.67 -5.01 36.33
C THR A 64 -15.02 -6.01 35.25
N ASN A 65 -14.78 -7.29 35.53
CA ASN A 65 -15.11 -8.41 34.64
C ASN A 65 -14.51 -8.27 33.23
N GLY A 66 -13.24 -7.88 33.17
CA GLY A 66 -12.55 -7.63 31.91
C GLY A 66 -12.61 -8.82 30.95
N SER A 67 -13.17 -8.60 29.76
CA SER A 67 -13.42 -9.63 28.74
C SER A 67 -14.14 -10.89 29.28
N GLY A 68 -14.99 -10.73 30.30
CA GLY A 68 -15.80 -11.81 30.89
C GLY A 68 -15.13 -12.55 32.05
N PHE A 69 -13.90 -12.19 32.46
CA PHE A 69 -13.20 -12.83 33.58
C PHE A 69 -13.39 -12.04 34.89
N ALA A 70 -14.04 -12.65 35.89
CA ALA A 70 -14.33 -11.99 37.17
C ALA A 70 -13.10 -11.56 37.99
N PHE A 71 -11.94 -12.20 37.73
CA PHE A 71 -10.65 -11.89 38.35
C PHE A 71 -9.83 -10.84 37.57
N ILE A 72 -10.38 -10.31 36.48
CA ILE A 72 -9.80 -9.19 35.73
C ILE A 72 -10.54 -7.92 36.10
N ASN A 73 -9.89 -7.09 36.90
CA ASN A 73 -10.43 -5.84 37.39
C ASN A 73 -9.39 -4.72 37.25
N GLY A 74 -9.80 -3.48 37.40
CA GLY A 74 -8.89 -2.35 37.33
C GLY A 74 -9.60 -1.00 37.25
N TRP A 75 -8.94 -0.03 36.67
CA TRP A 75 -9.37 1.37 36.67
C TRP A 75 -9.39 1.95 35.25
N GLY A 76 -10.34 2.83 34.97
CA GLY A 76 -10.60 3.41 33.66
C GLY A 76 -11.94 2.99 33.06
N LYS A 77 -12.23 3.48 31.86
CA LYS A 77 -13.44 3.11 31.10
C LYS A 77 -13.23 1.77 30.40
N SER A 78 -14.30 1.16 29.87
CA SER A 78 -14.20 -0.07 29.05
C SER A 78 -13.32 0.09 27.79
N GLY A 79 -13.04 1.33 27.38
CA GLY A 79 -12.07 1.67 26.33
C GLY A 79 -10.72 2.12 26.89
N THR A 80 -10.06 3.05 26.18
CA THR A 80 -8.74 3.57 26.54
C THR A 80 -8.80 5.02 27.00
N PRO A 81 -7.95 5.47 27.92
CA PRO A 81 -6.92 4.71 28.62
C PRO A 81 -7.48 3.90 29.79
N ASN A 82 -6.78 2.83 30.19
CA ASN A 82 -7.15 2.00 31.34
C ASN A 82 -5.93 1.35 32.01
N LEU A 83 -6.16 0.78 33.18
CA LEU A 83 -5.27 -0.14 33.89
C LEU A 83 -6.08 -1.38 34.27
N ALA A 84 -5.52 -2.57 34.03
CA ALA A 84 -6.11 -3.85 34.39
C ALA A 84 -5.10 -4.68 35.21
N ALA A 85 -5.61 -5.47 36.15
CA ALA A 85 -4.82 -6.43 36.91
C ALA A 85 -5.45 -7.82 36.82
N ASN A 86 -4.59 -8.83 36.75
CA ASN A 86 -4.97 -10.24 36.81
C ASN A 86 -4.65 -10.79 38.19
N SER A 87 -5.69 -11.06 39.00
CA SER A 87 -5.53 -11.62 40.35
C SER A 87 -5.47 -13.14 40.41
N SER A 88 -5.55 -13.82 39.26
CA SER A 88 -5.60 -15.28 39.18
C SER A 88 -4.24 -15.92 38.91
N ASP A 89 -4.19 -17.25 39.09
CA ASP A 89 -3.07 -18.10 38.69
C ASP A 89 -3.05 -18.45 37.18
N GLN A 90 -3.99 -17.92 36.39
CA GLN A 90 -4.15 -18.27 34.98
C GLN A 90 -3.67 -17.15 34.06
N PRO A 91 -2.91 -17.45 32.98
CA PRO A 91 -2.70 -16.50 31.91
C PRO A 91 -4.02 -16.32 31.14
N VAL A 92 -4.36 -15.06 30.80
CA VAL A 92 -5.57 -14.74 30.03
C VAL A 92 -5.27 -13.76 28.92
N ARG A 93 -6.19 -13.64 27.94
CA ARG A 93 -6.06 -12.71 26.83
C ARG A 93 -7.20 -11.71 26.83
N ILE A 94 -6.88 -10.43 27.03
CA ILE A 94 -7.84 -9.36 27.26
C ILE A 94 -7.42 -8.02 26.63
N PRO A 95 -7.80 -7.70 25.39
CA PRO A 95 -7.51 -8.41 24.13
C PRO A 95 -6.03 -8.82 23.90
N GLY A 96 -5.08 -8.37 24.74
CA GLY A 96 -3.67 -8.76 24.73
C GLY A 96 -3.32 -9.79 25.80
N ASN A 97 -2.14 -10.40 25.74
CA ASN A 97 -1.72 -11.45 26.67
C ASN A 97 -1.36 -10.88 28.06
N MET A 98 -2.06 -11.31 29.11
CA MET A 98 -1.76 -10.99 30.50
C MET A 98 -1.29 -12.23 31.28
N LYS A 99 -0.17 -12.07 31.99
CA LYS A 99 0.40 -13.12 32.85
C LYS A 99 -0.45 -13.26 34.14
N PRO A 100 -0.41 -14.41 34.84
CA PRO A 100 -0.90 -14.53 36.21
C PRO A 100 -0.30 -13.44 37.10
N HIS A 101 -1.05 -12.94 38.09
CA HIS A 101 -0.58 -11.97 39.08
C HIS A 101 0.17 -10.77 38.46
N SER A 102 -0.41 -10.15 37.43
CA SER A 102 0.24 -9.06 36.69
C SER A 102 -0.66 -7.83 36.54
N VAL A 103 -0.02 -6.69 36.25
CA VAL A 103 -0.68 -5.41 35.97
C VAL A 103 -0.35 -4.99 34.53
N ALA A 104 -1.35 -4.50 33.81
CA ALA A 104 -1.21 -3.96 32.48
C ALA A 104 -1.89 -2.59 32.38
N VAL A 105 -1.38 -1.75 31.49
CA VAL A 105 -1.94 -0.44 31.19
C VAL A 105 -2.17 -0.30 29.69
N HIS A 106 -3.12 0.53 29.32
CA HIS A 106 -3.41 0.86 27.93
C HIS A 106 -3.50 2.38 27.77
N PRO A 107 -2.66 3.02 26.93
CA PRO A 107 -2.77 4.45 26.62
C PRO A 107 -3.94 4.74 25.67
N SER A 108 -4.27 6.03 25.48
CA SER A 108 -5.13 6.51 24.40
C SER A 108 -4.35 7.47 23.49
N PRO A 109 -4.86 7.88 22.31
CA PRO A 109 -4.11 8.72 21.36
C PRO A 109 -3.50 10.00 21.94
N LYS A 110 -4.11 10.54 23.01
CA LYS A 110 -3.73 11.81 23.63
C LYS A 110 -3.33 11.67 25.09
N LEU A 111 -3.44 10.48 25.69
CA LEU A 111 -3.18 10.25 27.11
C LEU A 111 -2.28 9.04 27.31
N ALA A 112 -1.14 9.27 27.96
CA ALA A 112 -0.32 8.20 28.52
C ALA A 112 -1.00 7.64 29.78
N ALA A 113 -0.81 6.34 30.02
CA ALA A 113 -1.22 5.67 31.26
C ALA A 113 0.00 5.45 32.16
N ALA A 114 -0.12 5.71 33.46
CA ALA A 114 1.01 5.73 34.37
C ALA A 114 0.74 4.95 35.67
N VAL A 115 1.80 4.30 36.16
CA VAL A 115 1.87 3.71 37.50
C VAL A 115 2.95 4.43 38.29
N GLY A 116 2.61 4.98 39.46
CA GLY A 116 3.50 5.75 40.31
C GLY A 116 3.66 5.15 41.70
N TRP A 117 4.89 4.99 42.15
CA TRP A 117 5.23 4.68 43.54
C TRP A 117 5.58 5.98 44.27
N ARG A 118 4.78 6.35 45.27
CA ARG A 118 5.05 7.46 46.19
C ARG A 118 5.84 6.91 47.37
N SER A 119 7.04 7.42 47.59
CA SER A 119 7.93 6.94 48.63
C SER A 119 7.31 7.13 50.02
N PRO A 120 7.15 6.06 50.82
CA PRO A 120 6.79 6.17 52.23
C PRO A 120 8.02 6.37 53.13
N VAL A 121 9.23 6.34 52.57
CA VAL A 121 10.49 6.37 53.32
C VAL A 121 11.44 7.47 52.86
N ALA A 122 12.33 7.89 53.76
CA ALA A 122 13.55 8.61 53.42
C ALA A 122 14.69 7.61 53.30
N GLY A 123 15.41 7.60 52.18
CA GLY A 123 16.52 6.66 52.00
C GLY A 123 16.99 6.54 50.56
N ARG A 124 17.74 5.47 50.28
CA ARG A 124 18.14 5.10 48.93
C ARG A 124 17.42 3.83 48.49
N VAL A 125 16.99 3.79 47.24
CA VAL A 125 16.33 2.64 46.64
C VAL A 125 17.02 2.22 45.35
N ARG A 126 16.99 0.93 45.07
CA ARG A 126 17.24 0.36 43.75
C ARG A 126 15.92 0.28 43.00
N VAL A 127 15.86 0.80 41.78
CA VAL A 127 14.64 0.77 40.95
C VAL A 127 14.86 -0.12 39.73
N THR A 128 13.94 -1.06 39.53
CA THR A 128 13.87 -1.89 38.31
C THR A 128 12.48 -1.83 37.71
N ALA A 129 12.39 -1.91 36.38
CA ALA A 129 11.12 -1.93 35.67
C ALA A 129 11.13 -3.01 34.58
N THR A 130 9.96 -3.56 34.30
CA THR A 130 9.74 -4.45 33.15
C THR A 130 8.57 -3.92 32.33
N ILE A 131 8.77 -3.81 31.02
CA ILE A 131 7.76 -3.34 30.07
C ILE A 131 7.62 -4.41 28.99
N HIS A 132 6.40 -4.88 28.76
CA HIS A 132 6.12 -5.92 27.78
C HIS A 132 4.86 -5.61 26.99
N HIS A 133 5.03 -5.35 25.69
CA HIS A 133 3.92 -5.15 24.75
C HIS A 133 3.09 -6.44 24.65
N ALA A 134 1.83 -6.40 25.08
CA ALA A 134 1.01 -7.59 25.28
C ALA A 134 0.39 -8.15 23.98
N HIS A 135 0.52 -7.45 22.84
CA HIS A 135 0.03 -7.87 21.54
C HIS A 135 1.20 -8.20 20.58
N PRO A 136 1.67 -9.46 20.52
CA PRO A 136 2.73 -9.86 19.60
C PRO A 136 2.39 -9.64 18.12
N GLU A 137 1.11 -9.78 17.78
CA GLU A 137 0.61 -9.85 16.40
C GLU A 137 0.25 -8.50 15.75
N CYS A 138 0.10 -7.43 16.54
CA CYS A 138 -0.35 -6.13 16.04
C CYS A 138 0.13 -4.94 16.88
N GLY A 139 0.00 -3.74 16.32
CA GLY A 139 0.43 -2.48 16.91
C GLY A 139 1.84 -2.06 16.48
N ASN A 140 2.11 -0.75 16.51
CA ASN A 140 3.46 -0.19 16.30
C ASN A 140 4.28 -0.19 17.61
N GLY A 141 3.71 -0.68 18.70
CA GLY A 141 4.32 -0.72 20.03
C GLY A 141 4.13 0.59 20.79
N VAL A 142 4.64 0.65 22.01
CA VAL A 142 4.45 1.78 22.92
C VAL A 142 5.75 2.52 23.21
N THR A 143 5.63 3.80 23.56
CA THR A 143 6.71 4.54 24.22
C THR A 143 6.62 4.33 25.73
N TRP A 144 7.76 4.26 26.42
CA TRP A 144 7.79 4.16 27.88
C TRP A 144 8.82 5.12 28.50
N SER A 145 8.52 5.61 29.70
CA SER A 145 9.36 6.55 30.45
C SER A 145 9.33 6.24 31.94
N LEU A 146 10.51 6.07 32.55
CA LEU A 146 10.70 5.96 33.99
C LEU A 146 11.18 7.32 34.53
N GLU A 147 10.44 7.89 35.48
CA GLU A 147 10.64 9.24 35.98
C GLU A 147 10.74 9.30 37.50
N LEU A 148 11.56 10.21 38.02
CA LEU A 148 11.52 10.66 39.41
C LEU A 148 10.88 12.05 39.48
N ARG A 149 9.92 12.22 40.38
CA ARG A 149 9.16 13.46 40.55
C ARG A 149 9.40 14.02 41.95
N ARG A 150 9.75 15.30 42.01
CA ARG A 150 9.98 16.06 43.25
C ARG A 150 9.34 17.44 43.14
N GLY A 151 8.29 17.70 43.91
CA GLY A 151 7.47 18.91 43.76
C GLY A 151 6.95 19.07 42.32
N SER A 152 7.32 20.16 41.66
CA SER A 152 6.98 20.43 40.24
C SER A 152 7.98 19.88 39.22
N LYS A 153 9.12 19.34 39.67
CA LYS A 153 10.20 18.88 38.78
C LYS A 153 10.06 17.39 38.46
N ARG A 154 10.46 17.03 37.24
CA ARG A 154 10.43 15.66 36.72
C ARG A 154 11.78 15.35 36.10
N GLN A 155 12.47 14.36 36.65
CA GLN A 155 13.69 13.80 36.08
C GLN A 155 13.36 12.51 35.35
N ARG A 156 13.83 12.36 34.12
CA ARG A 156 13.74 11.08 33.41
C ARG A 156 14.95 10.22 33.73
N LEU A 157 14.70 9.04 34.29
CA LEU A 157 15.73 8.09 34.69
C LEU A 157 16.06 7.10 33.58
N ALA A 158 15.04 6.68 32.80
CA ALA A 158 15.19 5.81 31.65
C ALA A 158 13.98 5.99 30.72
N ASN A 159 14.14 5.70 29.43
CA ASN A 159 13.05 5.72 28.47
C ASN A 159 13.34 4.81 27.25
N GLY A 160 12.33 4.55 26.44
CA GLY A 160 12.51 3.78 25.22
C GLY A 160 11.21 3.40 24.53
N ILE A 161 11.33 2.42 23.63
CA ILE A 161 10.21 1.82 22.87
C ILE A 161 10.10 0.35 23.24
N ALA A 162 8.89 -0.15 23.43
CA ALA A 162 8.60 -1.57 23.57
C ALA A 162 7.71 -2.02 22.39
N GLN A 163 8.13 -3.06 21.66
CA GLN A 163 7.44 -3.54 20.46
C GLN A 163 7.65 -5.06 20.27
N GLY A 164 6.68 -5.73 19.64
CA GLY A 164 6.84 -7.10 19.10
C GLY A 164 6.99 -8.20 20.15
N ALA A 165 6.28 -8.09 21.28
CA ALA A 165 6.31 -9.03 22.42
C ALA A 165 7.69 -9.29 23.04
N LYS A 166 8.71 -8.48 22.72
CA LYS A 166 9.99 -8.54 23.43
C LYS A 166 9.85 -7.83 24.76
N GLU A 167 10.20 -8.52 25.84
CA GLU A 167 10.29 -7.93 27.18
C GLU A 167 11.44 -6.91 27.23
N VAL A 168 11.13 -5.68 27.63
CA VAL A 168 12.09 -4.59 27.80
C VAL A 168 12.40 -4.42 29.28
N LYS A 169 13.68 -4.56 29.63
CA LYS A 169 14.22 -4.38 30.99
C LYS A 169 15.27 -3.28 30.97
N PRO A 170 14.93 -2.04 31.38
CA PRO A 170 15.91 -0.96 31.49
C PRO A 170 17.00 -1.31 32.49
N ALA A 171 18.18 -0.71 32.36
CA ALA A 171 19.24 -0.88 33.33
C ALA A 171 18.75 -0.43 34.73
N PRO A 172 19.03 -1.19 35.81
CA PRO A 172 18.63 -0.80 37.17
C PRO A 172 19.17 0.58 37.55
N ILE A 173 18.32 1.39 38.19
CA ILE A 173 18.76 2.65 38.78
C ILE A 173 19.24 2.36 40.20
N GLU A 174 20.56 2.34 40.37
CA GLU A 174 21.19 2.04 41.65
C GLU A 174 21.23 3.27 42.55
N ASN A 175 21.04 3.07 43.86
CA ASN A 175 21.24 4.09 44.90
C ASN A 175 20.44 5.39 44.70
N LEU A 176 19.21 5.32 44.15
CA LEU A 176 18.36 6.48 43.95
C LEU A 176 17.91 7.06 45.30
N ALA A 177 18.31 8.30 45.60
CA ALA A 177 17.87 8.98 46.82
C ALA A 177 16.40 9.43 46.70
N VAL A 178 15.59 9.08 47.69
CA VAL A 178 14.16 9.44 47.77
C VAL A 178 13.81 9.99 49.14
N GLN A 179 12.89 10.95 49.17
CA GLN A 179 12.26 11.48 50.38
C GLN A 179 10.78 11.05 50.45
N PRO A 180 10.16 11.04 51.64
CA PRO A 180 8.73 10.80 51.75
C PRO A 180 7.94 11.77 50.86
N GLY A 181 7.11 11.22 49.98
CA GLY A 181 6.32 11.99 49.00
C GLY A 181 6.96 12.21 47.63
N ASP A 182 8.24 11.85 47.42
CA ASP A 182 8.82 11.71 46.08
C ASP A 182 8.07 10.60 45.33
N VAL A 183 7.92 10.73 44.01
CA VAL A 183 7.19 9.73 43.20
C VAL A 183 8.09 9.20 42.08
N VAL A 184 8.27 7.88 42.04
CA VAL A 184 8.88 7.17 40.91
C VAL A 184 7.76 6.66 40.01
N SER A 185 7.72 7.11 38.75
CA SER A 185 6.61 6.87 37.82
C SER A 185 7.08 6.11 36.59
N LEU A 186 6.34 5.08 36.19
CA LEU A 186 6.48 4.43 34.90
C LEU A 186 5.27 4.80 34.02
N LEU A 187 5.53 5.51 32.93
CA LEU A 187 4.53 6.01 31.99
C LEU A 187 4.60 5.22 30.68
N ILE A 188 3.44 4.86 30.14
CA ILE A 188 3.28 4.21 28.84
C ILE A 188 2.44 5.12 27.94
N GLY A 189 3.00 5.53 26.80
CA GLY A 189 2.39 6.48 25.86
C GLY A 189 2.15 5.88 24.47
N PRO A 190 1.19 6.43 23.70
CA PRO A 190 0.89 6.00 22.33
C PRO A 190 2.07 6.34 21.41
N ARG A 191 2.60 5.37 20.66
CA ARG A 191 3.67 5.66 19.70
C ARG A 191 3.05 6.26 18.44
N ASP A 192 3.57 7.40 18.00
CA ASP A 192 3.09 8.10 16.79
C ASP A 192 1.58 8.42 16.84
N ALA A 193 1.05 8.71 18.05
CA ALA A 193 -0.38 8.86 18.34
C ALA A 193 -1.27 7.64 18.00
N ASN A 194 -0.65 6.51 17.64
CA ASN A 194 -1.29 5.22 17.50
C ASN A 194 -1.40 4.54 18.86
N HIS A 195 -2.54 3.90 19.10
CA HIS A 195 -2.86 3.17 20.33
C HIS A 195 -3.51 1.82 20.01
N SER A 196 -3.54 1.41 18.74
CA SER A 196 -4.16 0.14 18.35
C SER A 196 -3.29 -1.02 18.80
N CYS A 197 -3.88 -1.95 19.54
CA CYS A 197 -3.18 -3.09 20.14
C CYS A 197 -2.08 -2.70 21.17
N ASP A 198 -2.24 -1.64 21.96
CA ASP A 198 -1.18 -1.13 22.85
C ASP A 198 -1.28 -1.50 24.34
N LEU A 199 -2.06 -2.54 24.67
CA LEU A 199 -2.02 -3.11 26.02
C LEU A 199 -0.58 -3.50 26.37
N THR A 200 -0.09 -3.01 27.50
CA THR A 200 1.29 -3.18 27.92
C THR A 200 1.33 -3.69 29.35
N ALA A 201 1.88 -4.88 29.55
CA ALA A 201 2.17 -5.40 30.87
C ALA A 201 3.36 -4.61 31.47
N VAL A 202 3.18 -4.10 32.68
CA VAL A 202 4.15 -3.29 33.39
C VAL A 202 4.42 -3.85 34.77
N ASP A 203 5.67 -3.76 35.19
CA ASP A 203 6.07 -4.05 36.56
C ASP A 203 7.13 -3.05 37.01
N LEU A 204 7.00 -2.56 38.24
CA LEU A 204 7.88 -1.58 38.84
C LEU A 204 8.23 -2.06 40.24
N THR A 205 9.53 -2.28 40.48
CA THR A 205 10.03 -2.81 41.74
C THR A 205 11.03 -1.83 42.34
N LEU A 206 10.87 -1.55 43.63
CA LEU A 206 11.76 -0.69 44.40
C LEU A 206 12.27 -1.44 45.63
N THR A 207 13.59 -1.47 45.80
CA THR A 207 14.22 -2.16 46.93
C THR A 207 15.05 -1.17 47.75
N SER A 208 14.78 -1.04 49.06
CA SER A 208 15.60 -0.18 49.93
C SER A 208 17.04 -0.67 50.02
N VAL A 209 18.02 0.24 49.93
CA VAL A 209 19.45 -0.05 50.07
C VAL A 209 19.84 0.01 51.55
N GLY A 210 20.32 -1.10 52.13
CA GLY A 210 20.73 -1.22 53.54
C GLY A 210 20.26 -2.51 54.22
N GLU A 211 20.47 -2.65 55.54
CA GLU A 211 20.00 -3.82 56.31
C GLU A 211 18.47 -3.90 56.32
N GLY A 212 17.91 -5.05 55.90
CA GLY A 212 16.47 -5.34 55.90
C GLY A 212 15.75 -5.24 54.55
N GLY A 213 16.35 -4.64 53.52
CA GLY A 213 15.98 -4.78 52.09
C GLY A 213 14.48 -4.83 51.76
N ARG A 214 13.69 -3.83 52.17
CA ARG A 214 12.25 -3.78 51.90
C ARG A 214 12.00 -3.63 50.39
N GLU A 215 11.15 -4.51 49.85
CA GLU A 215 10.75 -4.53 48.43
C GLU A 215 9.30 -4.08 48.29
N TRP A 216 9.08 -3.02 47.52
CA TRP A 216 7.78 -2.66 46.95
C TRP A 216 7.73 -3.17 45.51
N ASP A 217 6.69 -3.89 45.15
CA ASP A 217 6.57 -4.54 43.86
C ASP A 217 5.13 -4.37 43.38
N LEU A 218 4.98 -3.71 42.23
CA LEU A 218 3.69 -3.29 41.70
C LEU A 218 2.74 -4.48 41.58
N ALA A 219 3.19 -5.56 40.92
CA ALA A 219 2.37 -6.74 40.72
C ALA A 219 1.92 -7.36 42.05
N LYS A 220 2.86 -7.64 42.96
CA LYS A 220 2.54 -8.27 44.26
C LYS A 220 1.72 -7.38 45.20
N ASP A 221 1.86 -6.05 45.14
CA ASP A 221 1.08 -5.12 45.97
C ASP A 221 -0.33 -4.89 45.43
N VAL A 222 -0.49 -4.88 44.10
CA VAL A 222 -1.72 -4.39 43.45
C VAL A 222 -2.58 -5.51 42.87
N SER A 223 -1.99 -6.53 42.25
CA SER A 223 -2.76 -7.55 41.53
C SER A 223 -3.76 -8.33 42.40
N PRO A 224 -3.51 -8.62 43.69
CA PRO A 224 -4.47 -9.36 44.51
C PRO A 224 -5.80 -8.62 44.72
N ASN A 225 -5.79 -7.29 44.77
CA ASN A 225 -7.01 -6.47 44.95
C ASN A 225 -6.84 -5.04 44.42
N VAL A 226 -6.67 -4.89 43.11
CA VAL A 226 -6.46 -3.59 42.45
C VAL A 226 -7.54 -2.54 42.76
N LEU A 227 -8.75 -2.97 43.11
CA LEU A 227 -9.88 -2.10 43.44
C LEU A 227 -9.91 -1.62 44.90
N ALA A 228 -8.92 -1.98 45.73
CA ALA A 228 -8.84 -1.54 47.13
C ALA A 228 -8.78 0.00 47.25
N GLY A 229 -8.20 0.68 46.25
CA GLY A 229 -8.19 2.13 46.15
C GLY A 229 -7.30 2.64 45.03
N ASN A 230 -7.48 3.90 44.68
CA ASN A 230 -6.54 4.66 43.86
C ASN A 230 -6.51 6.11 44.39
N PRO A 231 -5.55 6.46 45.27
CA PRO A 231 -4.30 5.75 45.56
C PRO A 231 -4.48 4.41 46.30
N HIS A 232 -3.64 3.43 45.97
CA HIS A 232 -3.62 2.08 46.52
C HIS A 232 -2.53 1.94 47.60
N ALA A 233 -2.81 1.21 48.68
CA ALA A 233 -1.86 0.94 49.75
C ALA A 233 -0.77 -0.06 49.31
N ASP A 234 0.37 -0.09 50.00
CA ASP A 234 1.32 -1.21 49.87
C ASP A 234 0.94 -2.39 50.79
N ARG A 235 1.63 -3.54 50.64
CA ARG A 235 1.43 -4.69 51.54
C ARG A 235 1.95 -4.48 52.97
N PHE A 236 2.59 -3.35 53.26
CA PHE A 236 3.16 -3.03 54.56
C PHE A 236 2.26 -2.07 55.37
N GLY A 237 1.06 -1.76 54.86
CA GLY A 237 0.09 -0.91 55.54
C GLY A 237 0.31 0.59 55.37
N ASN A 238 1.13 1.01 54.41
CA ASN A 238 1.26 2.43 54.05
C ASN A 238 0.19 2.78 53.00
N ASP A 239 -0.70 3.70 53.35
CA ASP A 239 -1.72 4.21 52.44
C ASP A 239 -1.12 5.10 51.34
N GLY A 240 -1.70 5.01 50.14
CA GLY A 240 -1.35 5.89 49.02
C GLY A 240 0.09 5.79 48.51
N VAL A 241 0.64 4.56 48.52
CA VAL A 241 1.94 4.26 47.93
C VAL A 241 1.84 4.11 46.41
N TRP A 242 0.84 3.37 45.92
CA TRP A 242 0.66 3.13 44.49
C TRP A 242 -0.40 4.06 43.91
N HIS A 243 -0.10 4.66 42.77
CA HIS A 243 -0.94 5.63 42.08
C HIS A 243 -1.16 5.22 40.63
N PHE A 244 -2.41 5.25 40.17
CA PHE A 244 -2.77 4.95 38.78
C PHE A 244 -3.41 6.18 38.15
N TYR A 245 -2.82 6.72 37.10
CA TYR A 245 -3.27 8.00 36.55
C TYR A 245 -2.93 8.13 35.07
N THR A 246 -3.49 9.17 34.46
CA THR A 246 -3.29 9.53 33.06
C THR A 246 -2.66 10.90 32.93
N GLU A 247 -1.88 11.11 31.88
CA GLU A 247 -1.30 12.41 31.57
C GLU A 247 -1.38 12.71 30.07
N PRO A 248 -1.56 13.98 29.66
CA PRO A 248 -1.49 14.37 28.26
C PRO A 248 -0.16 13.97 27.61
N ASP A 249 -0.25 13.19 26.53
CA ASP A 249 0.88 12.92 25.65
C ASP A 249 0.82 13.85 24.44
N LYS A 250 1.92 14.54 24.16
CA LYS A 250 2.03 15.50 23.04
C LYS A 250 2.75 14.92 21.83
N GLY A 251 3.06 13.61 21.81
CA GLY A 251 3.63 12.93 20.64
C GLY A 251 5.03 13.41 20.25
N GLY A 252 5.87 13.76 21.22
CA GLY A 252 7.23 14.27 20.99
C GLY A 252 8.33 13.29 21.42
N PRO A 253 9.58 13.49 20.97
CA PRO A 253 10.71 12.70 21.45
C PRO A 253 10.81 12.78 22.97
N LEU A 254 11.02 11.62 23.61
CA LEU A 254 11.19 11.54 25.05
C LEU A 254 12.40 12.40 25.42
N GLY A 255 12.14 13.50 26.15
CA GLY A 255 13.14 14.34 26.81
C GLY A 255 14.27 13.56 27.50
N PRO A 256 15.40 14.23 27.74
CA PRO A 256 16.70 13.59 27.70
C PRO A 256 17.05 12.94 29.06
N VAL A 257 17.74 11.79 29.04
CA VAL A 257 18.15 11.01 30.23
C VAL A 257 19.63 11.24 30.49
N ILE A 258 20.04 11.40 31.75
CA ILE A 258 21.47 11.49 32.09
C ILE A 258 22.14 10.14 31.77
N PRO A 259 23.16 10.08 30.88
CA PRO A 259 23.77 8.81 30.50
C PRO A 259 24.38 8.10 31.71
N ALA A 260 23.96 6.86 31.96
CA ALA A 260 24.46 6.06 33.08
C ALA A 260 25.98 5.89 33.00
N GLY A 261 26.66 6.08 34.13
CA GLY A 261 28.12 5.99 34.21
C GLY A 261 28.89 7.24 33.74
N SER A 262 28.20 8.26 33.22
CA SER A 262 28.82 9.56 32.92
C SER A 262 29.29 10.27 34.20
N LEU A 263 30.19 11.25 34.04
CA LEU A 263 30.65 12.11 35.13
C LEU A 263 29.49 12.79 35.86
N LEU A 264 28.46 13.22 35.14
CA LEU A 264 27.27 13.82 35.74
C LEU A 264 26.42 12.80 36.51
N ALA A 265 26.29 11.56 36.01
CA ALA A 265 25.60 10.50 36.75
C ALA A 265 26.34 10.15 38.05
N LYS A 266 27.68 10.09 38.02
CA LYS A 266 28.51 9.89 39.22
C LYS A 266 28.36 11.04 40.21
N TRP A 267 28.32 12.28 39.69
CA TRP A 267 28.08 13.47 40.51
C TRP A 267 26.75 13.40 41.24
N GLN A 268 25.69 12.95 40.55
CA GLN A 268 24.36 12.83 41.13
C GLN A 268 24.28 11.70 42.18
N ALA A 269 24.97 10.58 41.95
CA ALA A 269 24.97 9.44 42.86
C ALA A 269 25.75 9.70 44.16
N SER A 270 26.82 10.50 44.12
CA SER A 270 27.72 10.73 45.25
C SER A 270 27.02 11.42 46.43
N ALA A 271 27.25 10.91 47.64
CA ALA A 271 26.86 11.55 48.89
C ALA A 271 27.98 12.46 49.46
N ASN A 272 29.17 12.46 48.86
CA ASN A 272 30.33 13.18 49.36
C ASN A 272 30.45 14.56 48.69
N ALA A 273 30.34 15.62 49.49
CA ALA A 273 30.41 17.00 49.00
C ALA A 273 31.74 17.33 48.28
N ALA A 274 32.88 16.82 48.76
CA ALA A 274 34.18 17.05 48.13
C ALA A 274 34.29 16.34 46.77
N GLU A 275 33.71 15.14 46.67
CA GLU A 275 33.66 14.39 45.41
C GLU A 275 32.73 15.08 44.39
N LYS A 276 31.59 15.63 44.83
CA LYS A 276 30.71 16.45 43.97
C LYS A 276 31.44 17.67 43.39
N VAL A 277 32.25 18.38 44.17
CA VAL A 277 33.03 19.52 43.66
C VAL A 277 34.05 19.07 42.60
N LYS A 278 34.75 17.95 42.84
CA LYS A 278 35.70 17.38 41.86
C LYS A 278 35.00 17.03 40.55
N LEU A 279 33.93 16.24 40.62
CA LEU A 279 33.18 15.80 39.44
C LEU A 279 32.56 16.97 38.68
N ALA A 280 32.11 18.04 39.37
CA ALA A 280 31.59 19.24 38.72
C ALA A 280 32.61 19.95 37.83
N ASN A 281 33.88 20.01 38.26
CA ASN A 281 34.97 20.55 37.46
C ASN A 281 35.33 19.64 36.26
N GLU A 282 35.26 18.33 36.44
CA GLU A 282 35.48 17.36 35.36
C GLU A 282 34.37 17.45 34.29
N VAL A 283 33.10 17.62 34.69
CA VAL A 283 31.98 17.86 33.74
C VAL A 283 32.17 19.20 33.01
N GLN A 284 32.60 20.26 33.69
CA GLN A 284 32.89 21.52 33.00
C GLN A 284 33.99 21.35 31.96
N THR A 285 35.06 20.65 32.31
CA THR A 285 36.18 20.35 31.40
C THR A 285 35.71 19.53 30.19
N LEU A 286 34.85 18.55 30.41
CA LEU A 286 34.22 17.77 29.35
C LEU A 286 33.46 18.67 28.36
N LEU A 287 32.70 19.66 28.85
CA LEU A 287 31.84 20.52 28.01
C LEU A 287 32.55 21.70 27.36
N THR A 288 33.76 22.04 27.78
CA THR A 288 34.54 23.15 27.20
C THR A 288 35.66 22.70 26.27
N LEU A 289 36.02 21.42 26.27
CA LEU A 289 37.01 20.84 25.37
C LEU A 289 36.34 20.12 24.18
N ALA A 290 37.17 19.68 23.22
CA ALA A 290 36.70 18.86 22.10
C ALA A 290 36.02 17.56 22.60
N PRO A 291 35.01 17.05 21.86
CA PRO A 291 34.27 15.86 22.28
C PRO A 291 35.19 14.66 22.50
N PRO A 292 34.87 13.75 23.44
CA PRO A 292 35.70 12.59 23.73
C PRO A 292 35.96 11.73 22.49
N THR A 293 37.20 11.25 22.34
CA THR A 293 37.63 10.42 21.19
C THR A 293 36.86 9.11 21.07
N LYS A 294 36.42 8.53 22.20
CA LYS A 294 35.54 7.35 22.23
C LYS A 294 34.07 7.77 22.13
N LYS A 295 33.55 7.79 20.90
CA LYS A 295 32.20 8.28 20.55
C LYS A 295 31.04 7.62 21.31
N ASP A 296 31.21 6.38 21.77
CA ASP A 296 30.17 5.60 22.47
C ASP A 296 30.32 5.60 24.00
N SER A 297 31.24 6.40 24.55
CA SER A 297 31.34 6.55 26.00
C SER A 297 30.14 7.31 26.59
N PRO A 298 29.73 7.04 27.84
CA PRO A 298 28.69 7.81 28.51
C PRO A 298 28.96 9.31 28.54
N ASP A 299 30.23 9.72 28.66
CA ASP A 299 30.65 11.12 28.64
C ASP A 299 30.57 11.74 27.24
N ALA A 300 30.80 10.98 26.16
CA ALA A 300 30.56 11.44 24.81
C ALA A 300 29.05 11.65 24.53
N ALA A 301 28.20 10.76 25.04
CA ALA A 301 26.75 10.93 24.98
C ALA A 301 26.30 12.16 25.78
N LEU A 302 26.84 12.34 26.99
CA LEU A 302 26.55 13.49 27.84
C LEU A 302 26.98 14.80 27.19
N HIS A 303 28.18 14.84 26.59
CA HIS A 303 28.66 16.00 25.84
C HIS A 303 27.68 16.38 24.73
N ARG A 304 27.37 15.44 23.81
CA ARG A 304 26.43 15.70 22.70
C ARG A 304 25.08 16.21 23.18
N GLN A 305 24.54 15.59 24.22
CA GLN A 305 23.26 15.96 24.80
C GLN A 305 23.25 17.39 25.34
N LEU A 306 24.29 17.79 26.07
CA LEU A 306 24.39 19.12 26.68
C LEU A 306 24.82 20.22 25.71
N THR A 307 25.48 19.88 24.60
CA THR A 307 25.92 20.85 23.58
C THR A 307 24.93 21.03 22.41
N SER A 308 23.93 20.15 22.27
CA SER A 308 22.92 20.23 21.20
C SER A 308 21.91 21.37 21.43
N LEU A 309 21.39 21.99 20.36
CA LEU A 309 20.39 23.07 20.44
C LEU A 309 19.09 22.64 21.15
N GLY A 310 18.69 21.38 21.00
CA GLY A 310 17.54 20.79 21.69
C GLY A 310 17.87 20.14 23.01
N GLY A 311 19.14 20.23 23.40
CA GLY A 311 19.65 19.76 24.67
C GLY A 311 18.97 20.47 25.83
N PRO A 312 19.04 19.86 27.03
CA PRO A 312 18.32 20.35 28.20
C PRO A 312 18.76 21.76 28.64
N LEU A 313 19.97 22.20 28.26
CA LEU A 313 20.50 23.53 28.62
C LEU A 313 19.99 24.65 27.70
N PHE A 314 19.69 24.36 26.44
CA PHE A 314 19.40 25.38 25.43
C PHE A 314 17.93 25.42 25.00
N ASN A 315 17.19 24.30 25.12
CA ASN A 315 15.80 24.19 24.68
C ASN A 315 14.87 25.24 25.35
N ASN A 316 15.06 25.51 26.64
CA ASN A 316 14.27 26.52 27.35
C ASN A 316 14.64 27.96 26.96
N GLN A 317 15.92 28.24 26.68
CA GLN A 317 16.39 29.55 26.25
C GLN A 317 15.90 29.90 24.82
N ILE A 318 15.82 28.91 23.93
CA ILE A 318 15.30 29.12 22.56
C ILE A 318 13.77 29.30 22.55
N ARG A 319 13.04 28.66 23.48
CA ARG A 319 11.59 28.85 23.62
C ARG A 319 11.22 30.21 24.22
N SER A 320 12.03 30.74 25.14
CA SER A 320 11.79 32.05 25.74
C SER A 320 12.05 33.20 24.76
N SER A 321 13.03 33.07 23.86
CA SER A 321 13.25 34.02 22.77
C SER A 321 12.13 33.97 21.72
N ARG A 322 11.66 32.78 21.31
CA ARG A 322 10.50 32.64 20.39
C ARG A 322 9.17 33.18 20.95
N ARG A 323 8.98 33.20 22.27
CA ARG A 323 7.77 33.82 22.88
C ARG A 323 7.74 35.34 22.74
N LYS A 324 8.87 36.00 22.47
CA LYS A 324 8.91 37.44 22.14
C LYS A 324 8.67 37.72 20.66
N GLU A 325 8.76 36.72 19.80
CA GLU A 325 8.59 36.80 18.35
C GLU A 325 7.55 35.77 17.88
N ALA A 326 6.27 36.01 18.14
CA ALA A 326 5.21 35.28 17.45
C ALA A 326 5.06 35.83 16.02
N PRO A 327 4.85 34.99 14.99
CA PRO A 327 4.58 35.46 13.64
C PRO A 327 3.13 35.95 13.57
N THR A 328 2.90 37.22 13.88
CA THR A 328 1.71 37.93 13.38
C THR A 328 2.05 38.44 11.98
N GLU A 329 1.33 37.93 10.97
CA GLU A 329 1.22 38.61 9.69
C GLU A 329 0.84 40.08 9.96
N THR A 330 1.56 41.01 9.33
CA THR A 330 1.37 42.47 9.37
C THR A 330 1.90 43.22 10.61
N ARG A 331 3.23 43.34 10.77
CA ARG A 331 3.82 44.61 11.23
C ARG A 331 5.30 44.76 10.86
N ASN A 332 5.67 45.90 10.28
CA ASN A 332 7.05 46.34 10.14
C ASN A 332 7.74 46.40 11.52
N PRO A 333 8.86 45.72 11.74
CA PRO A 333 9.65 45.91 12.96
C PRO A 333 10.29 47.31 12.90
N LYS A 334 10.14 48.09 13.99
CA LYS A 334 10.98 49.27 14.21
C LYS A 334 12.42 48.80 14.45
N PRO A 335 13.44 49.51 13.95
CA PRO A 335 14.82 49.12 14.17
C PRO A 335 15.16 49.24 15.66
N GLU A 336 15.42 48.11 16.31
CA GLU A 336 16.12 48.13 17.61
C GLU A 336 17.54 48.65 17.40
N THR A 337 17.97 49.47 18.34
CA THR A 337 19.23 50.19 18.30
C THR A 337 20.43 49.24 18.32
N ARG A 338 21.28 49.50 17.33
CA ARG A 338 22.53 48.86 16.90
C ARG A 338 23.65 48.84 17.96
N GLU A 339 23.44 48.31 19.17
CA GLU A 339 24.50 48.27 20.20
C GLU A 339 25.22 46.91 20.38
N ASP A 340 24.68 45.78 19.91
CA ASP A 340 25.27 44.45 20.19
C ASP A 340 26.14 43.84 19.07
N GLN A 341 26.55 44.62 18.07
CA GLN A 341 27.40 44.14 16.96
C GLN A 341 28.91 44.07 17.27
N SER A 342 29.36 44.42 18.49
CA SER A 342 30.80 44.47 18.78
C SER A 342 31.46 43.12 19.12
N LEU A 343 30.72 42.02 19.23
CA LEU A 343 31.24 40.74 19.74
C LEU A 343 31.50 39.64 18.69
N LEU A 344 31.30 39.91 17.40
CA LEU A 344 31.64 38.97 16.31
C LEU A 344 32.84 39.48 15.50
N THR A 345 33.91 39.86 16.19
CA THR A 345 35.22 40.09 15.55
C THR A 345 36.27 39.22 16.23
N SER A 346 36.32 37.95 15.84
CA SER A 346 37.58 37.21 15.96
C SER A 346 37.74 36.28 14.76
N ALA A 347 38.90 36.41 14.13
CA ALA A 347 39.30 35.68 12.95
C ALA A 347 39.46 34.18 13.26
N ALA A 348 38.61 33.36 12.66
CA ALA A 348 38.89 31.97 12.39
C ALA A 348 38.28 31.62 11.03
N THR A 349 39.15 31.33 10.07
CA THR A 349 38.83 30.57 8.85
C THR A 349 38.09 29.29 9.26
N ASP A 350 36.97 28.97 8.60
CA ASP A 350 36.03 27.86 8.89
C ASP A 350 34.86 28.15 9.86
N ALA A 351 34.31 29.37 9.87
CA ALA A 351 33.08 29.66 10.61
C ALA A 351 31.89 28.83 10.09
N ALA A 352 31.22 28.11 10.98
CA ALA A 352 29.96 27.42 10.71
C ALA A 352 28.86 28.43 10.31
N GLY A 353 28.00 28.05 9.36
CA GLY A 353 26.88 28.87 8.88
C GLY A 353 27.13 29.59 7.55
N LEU A 354 26.42 30.70 7.32
CA LEU A 354 26.52 31.56 6.14
C LEU A 354 27.15 32.90 6.51
N ASN A 355 27.91 33.50 5.59
CA ASN A 355 28.43 34.85 5.77
C ASN A 355 27.25 35.85 5.92
N PRO A 356 27.14 36.57 7.05
CA PRO A 356 26.08 37.56 7.30
C PRO A 356 26.00 38.67 6.22
N ASP A 357 27.12 39.02 5.59
CA ASP A 357 27.16 40.08 4.56
C ASP A 357 26.35 39.74 3.29
N ARG A 358 25.95 38.47 3.13
CA ARG A 358 25.16 38.02 1.98
C ARG A 358 23.67 38.36 2.12
N PHE A 359 23.20 38.68 3.32
CA PHE A 359 21.79 38.99 3.57
C PHE A 359 21.52 40.48 3.33
N GLY A 360 20.26 40.83 3.01
CA GLY A 360 19.86 42.23 2.79
C GLY A 360 20.24 42.80 1.42
N ASN A 361 20.85 42.00 0.54
CA ASN A 361 21.33 42.42 -0.77
C ASN A 361 20.65 41.63 -1.90
N HIS A 362 20.11 42.33 -2.90
CA HIS A 362 19.56 41.74 -4.12
C HIS A 362 20.64 41.65 -5.22
N PRO A 363 20.67 40.59 -6.05
CA PRO A 363 21.66 40.44 -7.14
C PRO A 363 21.70 41.58 -8.17
N ASN A 364 20.64 42.38 -8.29
CA ASN A 364 20.59 43.55 -9.18
C ASN A 364 21.16 44.84 -8.53
N GLY A 365 21.67 44.75 -7.31
CA GLY A 365 22.23 45.87 -6.56
C GLY A 365 21.24 46.63 -5.65
N SER A 366 19.95 46.27 -5.61
CA SER A 366 19.01 46.87 -4.66
C SER A 366 19.09 46.23 -3.27
N SER A 367 18.68 46.97 -2.25
CA SER A 367 18.57 46.45 -0.88
C SER A 367 17.25 45.68 -0.69
N ILE A 368 17.29 44.60 0.09
CA ILE A 368 16.14 43.81 0.53
C ILE A 368 16.15 43.71 2.06
N ASP A 369 15.12 43.08 2.63
CA ASP A 369 15.08 42.81 4.07
C ASP A 369 16.36 42.11 4.55
N ALA A 370 16.93 42.61 5.65
CA ALA A 370 18.22 42.14 6.19
C ALA A 370 18.20 40.68 6.66
N ALA A 371 17.02 40.07 6.81
CA ALA A 371 16.88 38.64 7.12
C ALA A 371 16.81 37.76 5.85
N ASN A 372 16.68 38.35 4.66
CA ASN A 372 16.51 37.61 3.41
C ASN A 372 17.82 37.48 2.63
N LEU A 373 17.99 36.32 2.01
CA LEU A 373 19.06 36.01 1.08
C LEU A 373 18.46 35.86 -0.33
N CYS A 374 18.76 36.77 -1.24
CA CYS A 374 18.33 36.68 -2.64
C CYS A 374 19.50 36.26 -3.53
N ILE A 375 19.25 35.32 -4.44
CA ILE A 375 20.25 34.74 -5.34
C ILE A 375 19.67 34.60 -6.75
N GLN A 376 20.54 34.65 -7.74
CA GLN A 376 20.18 34.27 -9.11
C GLN A 376 20.29 32.75 -9.27
N ALA A 377 19.24 32.11 -9.78
CA ALA A 377 19.27 30.69 -10.15
C ALA A 377 19.85 30.50 -11.57
N PRO A 378 20.53 29.37 -11.87
CA PRO A 378 20.85 28.27 -10.94
C PRO A 378 22.00 28.63 -9.99
N SER A 379 21.87 28.24 -8.72
CA SER A 379 22.93 28.42 -7.72
C SER A 379 22.86 27.34 -6.64
N ALA A 380 24.01 27.01 -6.06
CA ALA A 380 24.12 26.10 -4.94
C ALA A 380 24.72 26.84 -3.74
N ILE A 381 24.02 26.83 -2.61
CA ILE A 381 24.47 27.42 -1.36
C ILE A 381 24.88 26.30 -0.41
N GLU A 382 26.14 26.31 0.02
CA GLU A 382 26.65 25.38 1.03
C GLU A 382 26.56 26.01 2.41
N ILE A 383 26.00 25.27 3.38
CA ILE A 383 25.92 25.66 4.79
C ILE A 383 26.58 24.54 5.59
N ARG A 384 27.60 24.89 6.38
CA ARG A 384 28.29 23.95 7.26
C ARG A 384 27.82 24.14 8.69
N LEU A 385 27.22 23.10 9.27
CA LEU A 385 26.72 23.10 10.65
C LEU A 385 27.41 21.98 11.44
N PRO A 386 27.84 22.20 12.69
CA PRO A 386 28.38 21.13 13.53
C PRO A 386 27.30 20.07 13.78
N ALA A 387 27.59 18.81 13.45
CA ALA A 387 26.61 17.71 13.51
C ALA A 387 25.99 17.55 14.91
N ASP A 388 26.80 17.70 15.97
CA ASP A 388 26.33 17.58 17.36
C ASP A 388 25.42 18.74 17.79
N LEU A 389 25.56 19.91 17.16
CA LEU A 389 24.75 21.10 17.49
C LEU A 389 23.30 20.93 17.00
N VAL A 390 23.13 20.38 15.80
CA VAL A 390 21.84 20.25 15.10
C VAL A 390 21.25 18.84 15.20
N ALA A 391 21.85 17.96 15.99
CA ALA A 391 21.37 16.61 16.19
C ALA A 391 19.90 16.60 16.66
N GLY A 392 19.07 15.82 15.98
CA GLY A 392 17.63 15.71 16.28
C GLY A 392 16.77 16.87 15.76
N TYR A 393 17.35 17.78 14.96
CA TYR A 393 16.60 18.84 14.28
C TYR A 393 16.48 18.56 12.79
N GLU A 394 15.35 18.98 12.23
CA GLU A 394 15.17 19.06 10.79
C GLU A 394 15.67 20.43 10.30
N PHE A 395 16.48 20.42 9.25
CA PHE A 395 16.84 21.64 8.55
C PHE A 395 15.76 21.96 7.54
N VAL A 396 15.01 23.04 7.79
CA VAL A 396 13.90 23.49 6.93
C VAL A 396 14.30 24.77 6.23
N THR A 397 13.96 24.89 4.95
CA THR A 397 14.15 26.10 4.16
C THR A 397 12.89 26.42 3.37
N THR A 398 12.64 27.71 3.17
CA THR A 398 11.57 28.21 2.31
C THR A 398 12.21 29.05 1.22
N GLY A 399 11.90 28.74 -0.04
CA GLY A 399 12.31 29.54 -1.19
C GLY A 399 11.10 30.03 -1.95
N VAL A 400 11.16 31.28 -2.39
CA VAL A 400 10.15 31.92 -3.24
C VAL A 400 10.86 32.64 -4.38
N LEU A 401 10.14 32.86 -5.48
CA LEU A 401 10.62 33.72 -6.54
C LEU A 401 10.52 35.19 -6.10
N ASP A 402 11.53 35.98 -6.44
CA ASP A 402 11.43 37.43 -6.28
C ASP A 402 10.27 37.98 -7.14
N LYS A 403 9.47 38.86 -6.56
CA LYS A 403 8.23 39.34 -7.18
C LYS A 403 8.48 40.18 -8.44
N ALA A 404 9.62 40.87 -8.53
CA ALA A 404 9.92 41.77 -9.63
C ALA A 404 10.79 41.09 -10.69
N THR A 405 11.94 40.55 -10.26
CA THR A 405 12.95 39.98 -11.15
C THR A 405 12.75 38.50 -11.43
N GLY A 406 12.03 37.79 -10.55
CA GLY A 406 11.65 36.39 -10.71
C GLY A 406 10.22 36.17 -11.21
N ALA A 407 9.50 37.24 -11.59
CA ALA A 407 8.08 37.20 -11.95
C ALA A 407 7.73 36.08 -12.94
N GLU A 408 8.53 35.94 -14.00
CA GLU A 408 8.38 34.95 -15.08
C GLU A 408 9.38 33.80 -15.00
N GLY A 409 10.07 33.67 -13.86
CA GLY A 409 11.01 32.60 -13.61
C GLY A 409 10.33 31.29 -13.21
N SER A 410 11.06 30.19 -13.35
CA SER A 410 10.71 28.90 -12.77
C SER A 410 11.95 28.30 -12.12
N VAL A 411 11.83 27.80 -10.90
CA VAL A 411 12.95 27.17 -10.18
C VAL A 411 12.53 25.86 -9.57
N GLN A 412 13.45 24.91 -9.54
CA GLN A 412 13.36 23.72 -8.70
C GLN A 412 14.23 23.94 -7.47
N LEU A 413 13.66 23.73 -6.30
CA LEU A 413 14.36 23.88 -5.02
C LEU A 413 14.68 22.51 -4.46
N GLN A 414 15.93 22.33 -4.05
CA GLN A 414 16.39 21.10 -3.41
C GLN A 414 17.21 21.43 -2.18
N LEU A 415 17.03 20.61 -1.14
CA LEU A 415 17.87 20.60 0.04
C LEU A 415 18.62 19.27 0.08
N LEU A 416 19.95 19.33 -0.01
CA LEU A 416 20.79 18.15 -0.16
C LEU A 416 21.90 18.15 0.91
N THR A 417 22.28 16.96 1.37
CA THR A 417 23.43 16.77 2.28
C THR A 417 24.77 16.71 1.55
N ASN A 418 24.74 16.56 0.22
CA ASN A 418 25.91 16.55 -0.65
C ASN A 418 25.78 17.65 -1.70
N LYS A 419 26.91 18.25 -2.08
CA LYS A 419 26.94 19.28 -3.12
C LYS A 419 26.50 18.67 -4.48
N PRO A 420 25.44 19.19 -5.12
CA PRO A 420 24.99 18.66 -6.41
C PRO A 420 25.97 18.99 -7.53
N SER A 421 26.00 18.14 -8.56
CA SER A 421 26.63 18.48 -9.84
C SER A 421 25.78 19.54 -10.53
N ALA A 422 26.40 20.54 -11.15
CA ALA A 422 25.65 21.56 -11.89
C ALA A 422 24.91 20.91 -13.07
N SER A 423 23.58 20.97 -13.05
CA SER A 423 22.72 20.47 -14.11
C SER A 423 21.77 21.56 -14.56
N SER A 424 21.65 21.73 -15.88
CA SER A 424 20.62 22.57 -16.50
C SER A 424 19.42 21.72 -16.91
N GLY A 425 18.20 22.25 -16.75
CA GLY A 425 16.97 21.57 -17.16
C GLY A 425 16.12 21.07 -15.99
N LEU A 426 15.05 20.35 -16.31
CA LEU A 426 14.12 19.81 -15.32
C LEU A 426 14.68 18.54 -14.68
N LEU A 427 14.75 18.53 -13.35
CA LEU A 427 15.18 17.39 -12.55
C LEU A 427 14.04 16.41 -12.33
N THR A 428 14.38 15.11 -12.27
CA THR A 428 13.44 14.03 -11.98
C THR A 428 12.80 14.22 -10.61
N ILE A 429 11.48 14.07 -10.56
CA ILE A 429 10.68 14.22 -9.34
C ILE A 429 10.37 12.82 -8.80
N GLU A 430 10.72 12.57 -7.54
CA GLU A 430 10.12 11.47 -6.79
C GLU A 430 8.88 11.96 -6.06
N ALA A 431 7.80 11.21 -6.17
CA ALA A 431 6.57 11.42 -5.42
C ALA A 431 6.47 10.40 -4.30
N LYS A 432 6.20 10.87 -3.07
CA LYS A 432 5.81 10.02 -1.95
C LYS A 432 4.36 10.29 -1.63
N THR A 433 3.54 9.26 -1.76
CA THR A 433 2.13 9.31 -1.41
C THR A 433 1.93 8.61 -0.07
N ALA A 434 1.32 9.32 0.87
CA ALA A 434 0.88 8.78 2.15
C ALA A 434 -0.63 8.95 2.27
N ASP A 435 -1.29 8.06 3.00
CA ASP A 435 -2.69 8.25 3.35
C ASP A 435 -2.76 9.26 4.50
N GLY A 436 -3.52 10.34 4.31
CA GLY A 436 -3.80 11.33 5.34
C GLY A 436 -4.83 10.81 6.35
N GLU A 437 -5.00 11.53 7.47
CA GLU A 437 -6.07 11.23 8.42
C GLU A 437 -7.44 11.41 7.76
N GLY A 438 -8.34 10.47 8.00
CA GLY A 438 -9.70 10.49 7.50
C GLY A 438 -10.41 9.15 7.73
N PRO A 439 -11.74 9.10 7.57
CA PRO A 439 -12.47 7.84 7.61
C PRO A 439 -11.99 6.90 6.50
N TRP A 440 -12.15 5.59 6.68
CA TRP A 440 -11.62 4.55 5.77
C TRP A 440 -12.08 4.69 4.30
N TYR A 441 -13.18 5.40 4.06
CA TYR A 441 -13.71 5.71 2.71
C TYR A 441 -13.11 6.96 2.07
N SER A 442 -12.33 7.76 2.80
CA SER A 442 -11.68 8.94 2.25
C SER A 442 -10.38 8.54 1.55
N ASN A 443 -10.31 8.74 0.23
CA ASN A 443 -9.08 8.59 -0.54
C ASN A 443 -8.15 9.79 -0.31
N ASN A 444 -7.85 10.10 0.97
CA ASN A 444 -7.17 11.32 1.40
C ASN A 444 -5.65 11.20 1.22
N ARG A 445 -5.22 10.83 0.01
CA ARG A 445 -3.82 10.63 -0.33
C ARG A 445 -3.09 11.96 -0.42
N ILE A 446 -2.17 12.17 0.50
CA ILE A 446 -1.26 13.32 0.49
C ILE A 446 -0.02 12.92 -0.32
N THR A 447 0.15 13.56 -1.48
CA THR A 447 1.34 13.37 -2.31
C THR A 447 2.32 14.51 -2.08
N SER A 448 3.54 14.15 -1.70
CA SER A 448 4.67 15.06 -1.55
C SER A 448 5.69 14.81 -2.65
N HIS A 449 6.31 15.88 -3.16
CA HIS A 449 7.31 15.82 -4.22
C HIS A 449 8.66 16.26 -3.67
N ASN A 450 9.72 15.52 -3.97
CA ASN A 450 11.07 15.83 -3.48
C ASN A 450 11.69 17.08 -4.15
N THR A 451 11.15 17.53 -5.29
CA THR A 451 11.70 18.67 -6.06
C THR A 451 10.59 19.39 -6.85
N PRO A 452 9.75 20.20 -6.17
CA PRO A 452 8.65 20.90 -6.82
C PRO A 452 9.16 21.99 -7.77
N ILE A 453 8.38 22.25 -8.83
CA ILE A 453 8.59 23.40 -9.72
C ILE A 453 7.86 24.60 -9.11
N VAL A 454 8.62 25.61 -8.72
CA VAL A 454 8.08 26.87 -8.19
C VAL A 454 7.98 27.89 -9.31
N VAL A 455 6.79 28.47 -9.44
CA VAL A 455 6.43 29.54 -10.37
C VAL A 455 5.46 30.49 -9.68
N ASN A 456 5.39 31.74 -10.13
CA ASN A 456 4.38 32.68 -9.61
C ASN A 456 3.00 32.39 -10.20
N ASP A 457 1.97 32.57 -9.38
CA ASP A 457 0.58 32.47 -9.83
C ASP A 457 0.26 33.50 -10.91
N GLY A 458 -0.49 33.08 -11.92
CA GLY A 458 -0.90 33.92 -13.06
C GLY A 458 0.23 34.29 -14.04
N SER A 459 1.48 33.86 -13.81
CA SER A 459 2.61 34.11 -14.71
C SER A 459 2.48 33.36 -16.04
N ALA A 460 3.12 33.86 -17.10
CA ALA A 460 3.20 33.10 -18.36
C ALA A 460 4.02 31.82 -18.18
N ALA A 461 4.97 31.79 -17.25
CA ALA A 461 5.68 30.57 -16.85
C ALA A 461 4.76 29.48 -16.31
N ARG A 462 3.83 29.82 -15.41
CA ARG A 462 2.82 28.89 -14.89
C ARG A 462 1.98 28.29 -16.00
N GLN A 463 1.44 29.14 -16.88
CA GLN A 463 0.61 28.71 -18.01
C GLN A 463 1.37 27.73 -18.93
N ARG A 464 2.64 28.00 -19.24
CA ARG A 464 3.47 27.09 -20.05
C ARG A 464 3.66 25.72 -19.39
N ILE A 465 3.89 25.68 -18.08
CA ILE A 465 4.08 24.43 -17.33
C ILE A 465 2.77 23.64 -17.26
N GLU A 466 1.66 24.29 -16.92
CA GLU A 466 0.34 23.63 -16.87
C GLU A 466 -0.06 23.08 -18.23
N ALA A 467 0.11 23.86 -19.30
CA ALA A 467 -0.15 23.40 -20.66
C ALA A 467 0.66 22.16 -21.03
N ALA A 468 1.94 22.08 -20.64
CA ALA A 468 2.77 20.90 -20.88
C ALA A 468 2.29 19.67 -20.09
N PHE A 469 1.81 19.84 -18.85
CA PHE A 469 1.20 18.74 -18.09
C PHE A 469 -0.12 18.29 -18.71
N ASP A 470 -0.94 19.21 -19.20
CA ASP A 470 -2.19 18.87 -19.86
C ASP A 470 -1.97 18.14 -21.18
N GLU A 471 -0.98 18.56 -21.98
CA GLU A 471 -0.54 17.84 -23.17
C GLU A 471 -0.09 16.41 -22.83
N PHE A 472 0.68 16.22 -21.76
CA PHE A 472 1.08 14.88 -21.30
C PHE A 472 -0.14 14.03 -20.89
N ARG A 473 -1.08 14.60 -20.12
CA ARG A 473 -2.32 13.90 -19.72
C ARG A 473 -3.19 13.51 -20.91
N GLN A 474 -3.17 14.30 -21.98
CA GLN A 474 -3.84 13.93 -23.23
C GLN A 474 -3.19 12.73 -23.93
N ILE A 475 -1.98 12.30 -23.54
CA ILE A 475 -1.32 11.12 -24.12
C ILE A 475 -1.41 9.94 -23.13
N PHE A 476 -1.24 10.18 -21.83
CA PHE A 476 -1.21 9.14 -20.80
C PHE A 476 -2.38 9.29 -19.80
N PRO A 477 -3.42 8.43 -19.86
CA PRO A 477 -4.52 8.47 -18.90
C PRO A 477 -4.04 8.22 -17.48
N ALA A 478 -4.65 8.94 -16.53
CA ALA A 478 -4.35 8.77 -15.12
C ALA A 478 -4.59 7.33 -14.62
N ALA A 479 -5.53 6.58 -15.18
CA ALA A 479 -5.76 5.20 -14.76
C ALA A 479 -4.64 4.21 -15.13
N LEU A 480 -3.86 4.46 -16.19
CA LEU A 480 -2.65 3.66 -16.44
C LEU A 480 -1.59 3.90 -15.34
N CYS A 481 -1.70 5.01 -14.62
CA CYS A 481 -0.85 5.36 -13.48
C CYS A 481 -1.44 4.89 -12.13
N TYR A 482 -2.68 4.36 -12.08
CA TYR A 482 -3.34 3.92 -10.84
C TYR A 482 -4.01 2.55 -10.99
N THR A 483 -3.44 1.53 -10.34
CA THR A 483 -3.88 0.13 -10.39
C THR A 483 -5.04 -0.24 -9.46
N LYS A 484 -5.81 0.72 -8.92
CA LYS A 484 -6.92 0.40 -8.00
C LYS A 484 -8.15 1.27 -8.24
N ILE A 485 -9.03 0.82 -9.14
CA ILE A 485 -10.36 1.39 -9.41
C ILE A 485 -11.46 0.65 -8.62
N VAL A 486 -11.12 -0.39 -7.87
CA VAL A 486 -12.07 -1.14 -7.04
C VAL A 486 -11.91 -0.75 -5.57
N PRO A 487 -12.88 -0.05 -4.95
CA PRO A 487 -12.90 0.12 -3.50
C PRO A 487 -13.04 -1.25 -2.81
N VAL A 488 -12.35 -1.41 -1.68
CA VAL A 488 -12.18 -2.71 -0.99
C VAL A 488 -13.43 -3.14 -0.17
N ASP A 489 -14.51 -2.36 -0.20
CA ASP A 489 -15.76 -2.65 0.53
C ASP A 489 -16.94 -2.79 -0.46
N GLU A 490 -17.04 -3.99 -1.04
CA GLU A 490 -17.96 -4.38 -2.11
C GLU A 490 -19.27 -5.00 -1.58
N VAL A 491 -20.20 -4.21 -1.04
CA VAL A 491 -21.57 -4.73 -0.84
C VAL A 491 -22.54 -4.20 -1.90
N VAL A 492 -22.37 -2.95 -2.39
CA VAL A 492 -23.23 -2.39 -3.45
C VAL A 492 -22.49 -1.36 -4.33
N THR A 493 -22.51 -1.53 -5.66
CA THR A 493 -21.96 -0.58 -6.65
C THR A 493 -22.98 -0.23 -7.74
N LEU A 494 -23.08 1.05 -8.13
CA LEU A 494 -23.93 1.48 -9.27
C LEU A 494 -23.21 1.42 -10.62
N THR A 495 -21.89 1.21 -10.63
CA THR A 495 -21.10 1.11 -11.86
C THR A 495 -20.81 -0.36 -12.12
N LEU A 496 -21.65 -0.98 -12.98
CA LEU A 496 -21.50 -2.37 -13.41
C LEU A 496 -20.39 -2.53 -14.45
N PHE A 497 -20.29 -1.57 -15.37
CA PHE A 497 -19.26 -1.52 -16.40
C PHE A 497 -18.76 -0.07 -16.52
N TYR A 498 -17.44 0.11 -16.48
CA TYR A 498 -16.80 1.40 -16.67
C TYR A 498 -15.99 1.40 -17.97
N ARG A 499 -16.25 2.39 -18.82
CA ARG A 499 -15.59 2.51 -20.13
C ARG A 499 -14.45 3.52 -20.04
N GLU A 500 -13.22 3.04 -20.21
CA GLU A 500 -12.01 3.87 -20.19
C GLU A 500 -11.11 3.65 -21.41
N ASP A 501 -11.71 3.66 -22.58
CA ASP A 501 -11.04 3.40 -23.85
C ASP A 501 -10.86 4.65 -24.72
N ASP A 502 -11.19 5.85 -24.21
CA ASP A 502 -11.07 7.11 -24.98
C ASP A 502 -9.66 7.34 -25.51
N HIS A 503 -8.65 7.12 -24.67
CA HIS A 503 -7.25 7.30 -25.05
C HIS A 503 -6.84 6.30 -26.13
N PHE A 504 -7.24 5.04 -25.99
CA PHE A 504 -7.02 4.02 -27.01
C PHE A 504 -7.70 4.40 -28.33
N LYS A 505 -8.96 4.84 -28.27
CA LYS A 505 -9.76 5.26 -29.41
C LYS A 505 -9.16 6.47 -30.12
N ARG A 506 -8.73 7.51 -29.40
CA ARG A 506 -8.20 8.75 -29.97
C ARG A 506 -6.77 8.62 -30.49
N LEU A 507 -5.92 7.86 -29.79
CA LEU A 507 -4.49 7.81 -30.07
C LEU A 507 -4.08 6.65 -30.98
N MET A 508 -4.83 5.54 -30.97
CA MET A 508 -4.41 4.29 -31.63
C MET A 508 -5.38 3.77 -32.68
N LEU A 509 -6.65 4.19 -32.67
CA LEU A 509 -7.65 3.64 -33.57
C LEU A 509 -7.96 4.60 -34.73
N ASP A 510 -8.13 4.02 -35.91
CA ASP A 510 -8.79 4.72 -37.01
C ASP A 510 -10.32 4.78 -36.79
N GLY A 511 -11.02 5.55 -37.63
CA GLY A 511 -12.47 5.72 -37.50
C GLY A 511 -13.28 4.43 -37.61
N ALA A 512 -12.84 3.46 -38.41
CA ALA A 512 -13.53 2.18 -38.57
C ALA A 512 -13.32 1.28 -37.34
N GLN A 513 -12.12 1.25 -36.80
CA GLN A 513 -11.78 0.54 -35.57
C GLN A 513 -12.48 1.15 -34.36
N ALA A 514 -12.52 2.47 -34.26
CA ALA A 514 -13.26 3.21 -33.24
C ALA A 514 -14.76 2.89 -33.28
N ALA A 515 -15.38 2.91 -34.47
CA ALA A 515 -16.79 2.54 -34.64
C ALA A 515 -17.05 1.06 -34.33
N ARG A 516 -16.07 0.17 -34.59
CA ARG A 516 -16.15 -1.24 -34.17
C ARG A 516 -16.11 -1.36 -32.66
N LEU A 517 -15.23 -0.64 -31.97
CA LEU A 517 -15.16 -0.65 -30.50
C LEU A 517 -16.46 -0.14 -29.87
N ASP A 518 -17.02 0.95 -30.38
CA ASP A 518 -18.33 1.46 -29.92
C ASP A 518 -19.44 0.42 -30.10
N ARG A 519 -19.44 -0.27 -31.24
CA ARG A 519 -20.39 -1.36 -31.50
C ARG A 519 -20.22 -2.52 -30.52
N LEU A 520 -18.99 -2.93 -30.22
CA LEU A 520 -18.73 -4.02 -29.29
C LEU A 520 -19.18 -3.68 -27.86
N TRP A 521 -19.00 -2.42 -27.42
CA TRP A 521 -19.58 -1.95 -26.16
C TRP A 521 -21.10 -2.00 -26.17
N ASP A 522 -21.72 -1.51 -27.25
CA ASP A 522 -23.17 -1.55 -27.41
C ASP A 522 -23.71 -2.99 -27.41
N GLU A 523 -23.03 -3.92 -28.07
CA GLU A 523 -23.33 -5.35 -28.04
C GLU A 523 -23.19 -5.93 -26.62
N MET A 524 -22.12 -5.60 -25.91
CA MET A 524 -21.91 -6.02 -24.53
C MET A 524 -23.04 -5.53 -23.61
N HIS A 525 -23.39 -4.25 -23.67
CA HIS A 525 -24.49 -3.68 -22.88
C HIS A 525 -25.83 -4.33 -23.23
N TYR A 526 -26.06 -4.62 -24.52
CA TYR A 526 -27.27 -5.31 -24.96
C TYR A 526 -27.37 -6.73 -24.40
N VAL A 527 -26.30 -7.52 -24.50
CA VAL A 527 -26.27 -8.90 -24.00
C VAL A 527 -26.33 -8.96 -22.48
N ALA A 528 -25.62 -8.06 -21.79
CA ALA A 528 -25.60 -7.99 -20.33
C ALA A 528 -26.91 -7.45 -19.73
N GLN A 529 -27.72 -6.73 -20.51
CA GLN A 529 -28.96 -6.09 -20.08
C GLN A 529 -28.75 -5.16 -18.86
N ASP A 530 -27.59 -4.49 -18.81
CA ASP A 530 -27.13 -3.71 -17.65
C ASP A 530 -28.12 -2.60 -17.26
N ALA A 531 -28.81 -2.02 -18.24
CA ALA A 531 -29.87 -1.03 -18.04
C ALA A 531 -31.03 -1.55 -17.16
N LEU A 532 -31.34 -2.85 -17.23
CA LEU A 532 -32.37 -3.47 -16.39
C LEU A 532 -31.81 -3.80 -15.02
N THR A 533 -30.63 -4.42 -14.97
CA THR A 533 -29.93 -4.77 -13.71
C THR A 533 -29.70 -3.55 -12.83
N LEU A 534 -29.40 -2.39 -13.43
CA LEU A 534 -29.16 -1.16 -12.69
C LEU A 534 -30.39 -0.68 -11.91
N VAL A 535 -31.61 -1.03 -12.33
CA VAL A 535 -32.84 -0.74 -11.57
C VAL A 535 -32.82 -1.50 -10.24
N ASP A 536 -32.51 -2.79 -10.28
CA ASP A 536 -32.50 -3.65 -9.10
C ASP A 536 -31.34 -3.27 -8.16
N VAL A 537 -30.16 -3.01 -8.72
CA VAL A 537 -28.97 -2.60 -7.97
C VAL A 537 -29.17 -1.23 -7.30
N PHE A 538 -29.87 -0.31 -7.97
CA PHE A 538 -30.22 0.98 -7.38
C PHE A 538 -31.15 0.83 -6.18
N GLU A 539 -32.17 -0.03 -6.25
CA GLU A 539 -33.06 -0.28 -5.11
C GLU A 539 -32.31 -0.96 -3.95
N GLN A 540 -31.38 -1.88 -4.25
CA GLN A 540 -30.52 -2.48 -3.22
C GLN A 540 -29.64 -1.42 -2.55
N LEU A 541 -28.97 -0.55 -3.33
CA LEU A 541 -28.15 0.53 -2.77
C LEU A 541 -28.99 1.44 -1.87
N TRP A 542 -30.16 1.83 -2.34
CA TRP A 542 -31.09 2.66 -1.59
C TRP A 542 -31.44 2.04 -0.24
N GLN A 543 -31.77 0.74 -0.22
CA GLN A 543 -32.09 0.02 1.00
C GLN A 543 -30.89 -0.11 1.95
N TYR A 544 -29.70 -0.43 1.44
CA TYR A 544 -28.49 -0.52 2.27
C TYR A 544 -28.09 0.82 2.87
N ALA A 545 -28.16 1.91 2.09
CA ALA A 545 -27.79 3.25 2.56
C ALA A 545 -28.61 3.71 3.77
N THR A 546 -29.84 3.23 3.96
CA THR A 546 -30.68 3.55 5.14
C THR A 546 -30.05 3.15 6.47
N GLN A 547 -29.06 2.25 6.48
CA GLN A 547 -28.38 1.79 7.69
C GLN A 547 -27.32 2.78 8.18
N ASP A 548 -26.73 3.56 7.28
CA ASP A 548 -25.56 4.40 7.55
C ASP A 548 -25.78 5.90 7.27
N ALA A 549 -26.72 6.27 6.39
CA ALA A 549 -26.95 7.65 5.96
C ALA A 549 -28.39 7.91 5.43
N ASP A 550 -28.69 9.16 5.06
CA ASP A 550 -29.94 9.51 4.36
C ASP A 550 -29.82 9.12 2.87
N PRO A 551 -30.60 8.14 2.37
CA PRO A 551 -30.52 7.67 0.99
C PRO A 551 -31.06 8.70 -0.03
N SER A 552 -31.72 9.78 0.42
CA SER A 552 -32.32 10.80 -0.46
C SER A 552 -31.31 11.43 -1.44
N VAL A 553 -30.01 11.38 -1.11
CA VAL A 553 -28.91 11.81 -1.98
C VAL A 553 -28.87 11.10 -3.33
N PHE A 554 -29.43 9.88 -3.43
CA PHE A 554 -29.45 9.09 -4.66
C PHE A 554 -30.71 9.30 -5.50
N GLU A 555 -31.73 10.00 -4.99
CA GLU A 555 -33.04 10.13 -5.64
C GLU A 555 -32.99 10.77 -7.05
N PRO A 556 -32.11 11.76 -7.32
CA PRO A 556 -31.94 12.31 -8.67
C PRO A 556 -31.55 11.27 -9.74
N MET A 557 -31.02 10.11 -9.34
CA MET A 557 -30.60 9.05 -10.26
C MET A 557 -31.76 8.09 -10.63
N ARG A 558 -32.84 8.03 -9.83
CA ARG A 558 -33.92 7.03 -9.99
C ARG A 558 -34.61 7.13 -11.34
N GLU A 559 -35.03 8.33 -11.72
CA GLU A 559 -35.77 8.57 -12.95
C GLU A 559 -34.93 8.33 -14.22
N PRO A 560 -33.68 8.85 -14.33
CA PRO A 560 -32.79 8.48 -15.43
C PRO A 560 -32.56 6.98 -15.59
N ILE A 561 -32.39 6.24 -14.48
CA ILE A 561 -32.20 4.78 -14.51
C ILE A 561 -33.47 4.10 -15.06
N LYS A 562 -34.66 4.51 -14.59
CA LYS A 562 -35.95 3.99 -15.09
C LYS A 562 -36.16 4.29 -16.58
N GLN A 563 -35.82 5.50 -17.03
CA GLN A 563 -35.93 5.88 -18.44
C GLN A 563 -34.98 5.06 -19.32
N ARG A 564 -33.73 4.84 -18.88
CA ARG A 564 -32.78 3.96 -19.58
C ARG A 564 -33.30 2.53 -19.67
N ALA A 565 -33.85 1.99 -18.58
CA ALA A 565 -34.48 0.67 -18.58
C ALA A 565 -35.70 0.59 -19.52
N ALA A 566 -36.54 1.62 -19.56
CA ALA A 566 -37.70 1.68 -20.46
C ALA A 566 -37.27 1.74 -21.94
N ALA A 567 -36.29 2.59 -22.28
CA ALA A 567 -35.71 2.65 -23.63
C ALA A 567 -35.09 1.30 -24.04
N PHE A 568 -34.42 0.62 -23.11
CA PHE A 568 -33.85 -0.70 -23.36
C PHE A 568 -34.93 -1.77 -23.60
N ARG A 569 -36.03 -1.77 -22.83
CA ARG A 569 -37.17 -2.67 -23.08
C ARG A 569 -37.78 -2.45 -24.47
N GLN A 570 -37.89 -1.20 -24.91
CA GLN A 570 -38.35 -0.90 -26.26
C GLN A 570 -37.38 -1.42 -27.32
N ARG A 571 -36.07 -1.21 -27.12
CA ARG A 571 -35.02 -1.73 -28.00
C ARG A 571 -35.10 -3.26 -28.14
N LEU A 572 -35.32 -3.99 -27.05
CA LEU A 572 -35.50 -5.45 -27.08
C LEU A 572 -36.66 -5.85 -28.00
N VAL A 573 -37.77 -5.12 -27.98
CA VAL A 573 -38.93 -5.34 -28.86
C VAL A 573 -38.59 -5.04 -30.32
N ASP A 574 -37.96 -3.89 -30.57
CA ASP A 574 -37.64 -3.42 -31.92
C ASP A 574 -36.65 -4.37 -32.64
N THR A 575 -35.79 -5.05 -31.89
CA THR A 575 -34.81 -6.01 -32.43
C THR A 575 -35.35 -7.40 -32.73
N GLN A 576 -36.54 -7.76 -32.24
CA GLN A 576 -37.08 -9.12 -32.39
C GLN A 576 -37.20 -9.61 -33.85
N PRO A 577 -37.64 -8.78 -34.82
CA PRO A 577 -37.69 -9.20 -36.22
C PRO A 577 -36.30 -9.53 -36.78
N ALA A 578 -35.27 -8.76 -36.41
CA ALA A 578 -33.91 -8.97 -36.86
C ALA A 578 -33.33 -10.30 -36.33
N HIS A 579 -33.68 -10.68 -35.09
CA HIS A 579 -33.31 -11.99 -34.55
C HIS A 579 -33.93 -13.15 -35.34
N LEU A 580 -35.22 -13.05 -35.67
CA LEU A 580 -35.89 -14.06 -36.49
C LEU A 580 -35.25 -14.14 -37.89
N ASP A 581 -34.95 -13.00 -38.51
CA ASP A 581 -34.28 -12.96 -39.82
C ASP A 581 -32.87 -13.57 -39.76
N ALA A 582 -32.14 -13.40 -38.65
CA ALA A 582 -30.86 -14.05 -38.41
C ALA A 582 -31.01 -15.58 -38.30
N VAL A 583 -32.05 -16.09 -37.63
CA VAL A 583 -32.37 -17.54 -37.60
C VAL A 583 -32.65 -18.07 -39.00
N LEU A 584 -33.41 -17.34 -39.82
CA LEU A 584 -33.69 -17.75 -41.20
C LEU A 584 -32.42 -17.77 -42.06
N LYS A 585 -31.55 -16.78 -41.90
CA LYS A 585 -30.24 -16.74 -42.58
C LYS A 585 -29.34 -17.89 -42.13
N PHE A 586 -29.36 -18.23 -40.85
CA PHE A 586 -28.69 -19.41 -40.32
C PHE A 586 -29.24 -20.70 -40.97
N ALA A 587 -30.57 -20.81 -41.09
CA ALA A 587 -31.22 -21.95 -41.74
C ALA A 587 -30.85 -22.09 -43.23
N ASP A 588 -30.71 -20.99 -43.98
CA ASP A 588 -30.16 -21.00 -45.37
C ASP A 588 -28.76 -21.65 -45.41
N GLY A 589 -27.95 -21.44 -44.37
CA GLY A 589 -26.65 -22.07 -44.19
C GLY A 589 -26.76 -23.55 -43.80
N ALA A 590 -27.56 -23.84 -42.78
CA ALA A 590 -27.76 -25.17 -42.20
C ALA A 590 -28.32 -26.17 -43.22
N TYR A 591 -29.25 -25.72 -44.07
CA TYR A 591 -29.81 -26.56 -45.13
C TYR A 591 -28.92 -26.60 -46.38
N ARG A 592 -27.80 -25.87 -46.37
CA ARG A 592 -26.75 -25.84 -47.41
C ARG A 592 -27.20 -25.31 -48.78
N ARG A 593 -28.40 -24.73 -48.82
CA ARG A 593 -29.03 -24.08 -49.96
C ARG A 593 -29.97 -22.98 -49.48
N PRO A 594 -30.37 -22.03 -50.32
CA PRO A 594 -31.45 -21.11 -49.99
C PRO A 594 -32.70 -21.88 -49.55
N LEU A 595 -33.34 -21.40 -48.48
CA LEU A 595 -34.68 -21.83 -48.09
C LEU A 595 -35.65 -21.57 -49.24
N THR A 596 -36.52 -22.53 -49.48
CA THR A 596 -37.71 -22.32 -50.31
C THR A 596 -38.66 -21.31 -49.64
N GLY A 597 -39.56 -20.70 -50.41
CA GLY A 597 -40.59 -19.80 -49.86
C GLY A 597 -41.39 -20.48 -48.75
N THR A 598 -41.84 -21.72 -48.99
CA THR A 598 -42.58 -22.52 -48.01
C THR A 598 -41.79 -22.78 -46.73
N GLU A 599 -40.52 -23.22 -46.81
CA GLU A 599 -39.70 -23.45 -45.61
C GLU A 599 -39.49 -22.16 -44.80
N ARG A 600 -39.33 -21.02 -45.47
CA ARG A 600 -39.22 -19.72 -44.82
C ARG A 600 -40.51 -19.33 -44.09
N ASP A 601 -41.65 -19.54 -44.74
CA ASP A 601 -42.97 -19.24 -44.17
C ASP A 601 -43.31 -20.17 -43.00
N GLU A 602 -42.94 -21.45 -43.07
CA GLU A 602 -43.10 -22.41 -41.97
C GLU A 602 -42.31 -22.01 -40.73
N LEU A 603 -41.03 -21.62 -40.88
CA LEU A 603 -40.21 -21.16 -39.75
C LEU A 603 -40.75 -19.86 -39.13
N ARG A 604 -41.16 -18.89 -39.96
CA ARG A 604 -41.84 -17.68 -39.46
C ARG A 604 -43.18 -18.01 -38.79
N GLY A 605 -43.93 -18.95 -39.35
CA GLY A 605 -45.20 -19.45 -38.82
C GLY A 605 -45.03 -20.09 -37.45
N LEU A 606 -44.01 -20.94 -37.28
CA LEU A 606 -43.67 -21.54 -36.00
C LEU A 606 -43.34 -20.47 -34.95
N TYR A 607 -42.45 -19.52 -35.27
CA TYR A 607 -42.12 -18.43 -34.36
C TYR A 607 -43.37 -17.65 -33.94
N ARG A 608 -44.24 -17.28 -34.89
CA ARG A 608 -45.50 -16.59 -34.57
C ARG A 608 -46.40 -17.41 -33.65
N LYS A 609 -46.56 -18.71 -33.94
CA LYS A 609 -47.35 -19.63 -33.11
C LYS A 609 -46.83 -19.66 -31.67
N LEU A 610 -45.53 -19.84 -31.48
CA LEU A 610 -44.90 -19.85 -30.16
C LEU A 610 -45.14 -18.54 -29.40
N ARG A 611 -45.07 -17.38 -30.08
CA ARG A 611 -45.37 -16.09 -29.45
C ARG A 611 -46.85 -15.93 -29.09
N THR A 612 -47.78 -16.48 -29.88
CA THR A 612 -49.21 -16.53 -29.55
C THR A 612 -49.50 -17.44 -28.34
N GLU A 613 -48.70 -18.48 -28.15
CA GLU A 613 -48.73 -19.35 -26.97
C GLU A 613 -47.98 -18.75 -25.75
N GLU A 614 -47.75 -17.43 -25.76
CA GLU A 614 -47.11 -16.67 -24.69
C GLU A 614 -45.68 -17.09 -24.34
N ILE A 615 -45.00 -17.84 -25.23
CA ILE A 615 -43.58 -18.16 -25.07
C ILE A 615 -42.74 -16.88 -25.25
N PRO A 616 -41.81 -16.58 -24.31
CA PRO A 616 -40.92 -15.42 -24.41
C PRO A 616 -40.09 -15.42 -25.71
N HIS A 617 -39.69 -14.23 -26.17
CA HIS A 617 -38.97 -14.05 -27.43
C HIS A 617 -37.75 -14.97 -27.57
N ASP A 618 -36.88 -14.98 -26.56
CA ASP A 618 -35.63 -15.73 -26.57
C ASP A 618 -35.86 -17.23 -26.69
N ASP A 619 -36.84 -17.77 -25.95
CA ASP A 619 -37.19 -19.18 -26.00
C ASP A 619 -37.85 -19.56 -27.34
N ALA A 620 -38.69 -18.69 -27.89
CA ALA A 620 -39.27 -18.88 -29.21
C ALA A 620 -38.19 -18.91 -30.31
N ILE A 621 -37.16 -18.05 -30.21
CA ILE A 621 -35.99 -18.08 -31.10
C ILE A 621 -35.20 -19.39 -30.93
N ARG A 622 -34.91 -19.81 -29.69
CA ARG A 622 -34.23 -21.09 -29.39
C ARG A 622 -34.98 -22.29 -29.97
N LEU A 623 -36.30 -22.33 -29.83
CA LEU A 623 -37.13 -23.41 -30.39
C LEU A 623 -37.17 -23.39 -31.93
N THR A 624 -37.15 -22.20 -32.54
CA THR A 624 -37.09 -22.07 -34.01
C THR A 624 -35.73 -22.54 -34.55
N LEU A 625 -34.63 -22.23 -33.84
CA LEU A 625 -33.31 -22.78 -34.11
C LEU A 625 -33.30 -24.31 -33.94
N ALA A 626 -33.85 -24.82 -32.83
CA ALA A 626 -33.97 -26.26 -32.60
C ALA A 626 -34.74 -26.95 -33.73
N ARG A 627 -35.86 -26.37 -34.18
CA ARG A 627 -36.62 -26.87 -35.33
C ARG A 627 -35.76 -26.98 -36.59
N THR A 628 -34.90 -26.00 -36.84
CA THR A 628 -33.95 -26.00 -37.98
C THR A 628 -32.96 -27.17 -37.83
N LEU A 629 -32.41 -27.38 -36.64
CA LEU A 629 -31.42 -28.42 -36.37
C LEU A 629 -31.99 -29.85 -36.31
N VAL A 630 -33.31 -30.02 -36.20
CA VAL A 630 -33.96 -31.35 -36.28
C VAL A 630 -34.71 -31.56 -37.60
N ALA A 631 -34.60 -30.63 -38.55
CA ALA A 631 -35.26 -30.77 -39.84
C ALA A 631 -34.56 -31.82 -40.71
N PRO A 632 -35.30 -32.61 -41.51
CA PRO A 632 -34.69 -33.55 -42.46
C PRO A 632 -33.68 -32.90 -43.40
N ALA A 633 -33.92 -31.64 -43.79
CA ALA A 633 -33.02 -30.88 -44.64
C ALA A 633 -31.66 -30.59 -43.98
N PHE A 634 -31.56 -30.57 -42.64
CA PHE A 634 -30.30 -30.45 -41.89
C PHE A 634 -29.68 -31.83 -41.58
N LEU A 635 -30.49 -32.79 -41.12
CA LEU A 635 -30.02 -34.11 -40.71
C LEU A 635 -29.50 -34.95 -41.89
N TYR A 636 -30.11 -34.78 -43.08
CA TYR A 636 -29.77 -35.53 -44.27
C TYR A 636 -29.25 -34.63 -45.39
N ARG A 637 -28.39 -35.20 -46.23
CA ARG A 637 -27.92 -34.60 -47.50
C ARG A 637 -28.70 -35.23 -48.65
N ALA A 638 -30.01 -35.02 -48.66
CA ALA A 638 -30.90 -35.60 -49.66
C ALA A 638 -30.75 -34.90 -51.02
N GLU A 639 -30.86 -35.69 -52.08
CA GLU A 639 -30.83 -35.22 -53.46
C GLU A 639 -32.18 -35.44 -54.12
N LYS A 640 -32.56 -34.51 -55.02
CA LYS A 640 -33.79 -34.65 -55.78
C LYS A 640 -33.55 -35.63 -56.93
N PRO A 641 -34.32 -36.75 -57.00
CA PRO A 641 -34.23 -37.65 -58.13
C PRO A 641 -34.64 -36.92 -59.42
N GLY A 642 -33.97 -37.26 -60.53
CA GLY A 642 -34.37 -36.80 -61.86
C GLY A 642 -35.71 -37.40 -62.31
N LEU A 643 -36.21 -36.94 -63.46
CA LEU A 643 -37.40 -37.54 -64.08
C LEU A 643 -37.05 -38.92 -64.69
N GLY A 644 -37.74 -39.97 -64.25
CA GLY A 644 -37.58 -41.36 -64.73
C GLY A 644 -36.52 -42.17 -63.97
N ASP A 645 -36.27 -43.40 -64.41
CA ASP A 645 -35.43 -44.38 -63.68
C ASP A 645 -33.92 -44.27 -64.00
N LYS A 646 -33.52 -43.31 -64.84
CA LYS A 646 -32.11 -43.15 -65.26
C LYS A 646 -31.39 -42.17 -64.34
N ALA A 647 -30.13 -42.50 -64.00
CA ALA A 647 -29.25 -41.59 -63.27
C ALA A 647 -29.09 -40.27 -64.04
N GLY A 648 -29.30 -39.16 -63.33
CA GLY A 648 -29.17 -37.80 -63.86
C GLY A 648 -28.17 -36.96 -63.05
N PRO A 649 -27.77 -35.79 -63.56
CA PRO A 649 -26.88 -34.89 -62.83
C PRO A 649 -27.59 -34.28 -61.62
N VAL A 650 -26.86 -34.14 -60.50
CA VAL A 650 -27.32 -33.35 -59.35
C VAL A 650 -27.35 -31.86 -59.68
N SER A 651 -28.13 -31.09 -58.92
CA SER A 651 -28.13 -29.62 -59.01
C SER A 651 -26.81 -29.02 -58.54
N ASP A 652 -26.54 -27.76 -58.92
CA ASP A 652 -25.34 -27.05 -58.49
C ASP A 652 -25.25 -26.90 -56.96
N TRP A 653 -26.37 -26.81 -56.24
CA TRP A 653 -26.40 -26.76 -54.77
C TRP A 653 -26.09 -28.10 -54.10
N GLU A 654 -26.62 -29.20 -54.68
CA GLU A 654 -26.30 -30.56 -54.23
C GLU A 654 -24.83 -30.88 -54.53
N LEU A 655 -24.31 -30.47 -55.70
CA LEU A 655 -22.90 -30.62 -56.04
C LEU A 655 -21.98 -29.82 -55.09
N ALA A 656 -22.35 -28.58 -54.76
CA ALA A 656 -21.63 -27.79 -53.76
C ALA A 656 -21.59 -28.49 -52.40
N THR A 657 -22.73 -29.04 -51.96
CA THR A 657 -22.82 -29.81 -50.71
C THR A 657 -21.97 -31.07 -50.74
N ARG A 658 -22.01 -31.84 -51.84
CA ARG A 658 -21.17 -33.02 -52.02
C ARG A 658 -19.69 -32.66 -51.93
N LEU A 659 -19.27 -31.65 -52.68
CA LEU A 659 -17.88 -31.21 -52.73
C LEU A 659 -17.39 -30.72 -51.37
N SER A 660 -18.19 -29.89 -50.66
CA SER A 660 -17.81 -29.34 -49.37
C SER A 660 -17.72 -30.40 -48.27
N TYR A 661 -18.62 -31.38 -48.25
CA TYR A 661 -18.52 -32.46 -47.27
C TYR A 661 -17.48 -33.50 -47.63
N PHE A 662 -17.19 -33.69 -48.92
CA PHE A 662 -16.10 -34.57 -49.34
C PHE A 662 -14.75 -33.98 -48.92
N LEU A 663 -14.49 -32.70 -49.19
CA LEU A 663 -13.18 -32.09 -48.93
C LEU A 663 -13.01 -31.51 -47.51
N TRP A 664 -14.08 -31.02 -46.89
CA TRP A 664 -14.01 -30.28 -45.62
C TRP A 664 -14.91 -30.83 -44.52
N SER A 665 -15.68 -31.90 -44.77
CA SER A 665 -16.67 -32.43 -43.81
C SER A 665 -17.55 -31.32 -43.20
N SER A 666 -17.92 -30.33 -44.01
CA SER A 666 -18.60 -29.12 -43.56
C SER A 666 -19.45 -28.47 -44.65
N ALA A 667 -20.29 -27.51 -44.25
CA ALA A 667 -21.14 -26.76 -45.16
C ALA A 667 -20.33 -25.98 -46.22
N PRO A 668 -20.90 -25.78 -47.43
CA PRO A 668 -20.24 -24.99 -48.47
C PRO A 668 -20.06 -23.54 -48.01
N ASP A 669 -18.90 -22.96 -48.28
CA ASP A 669 -18.60 -21.57 -47.95
C ASP A 669 -19.28 -20.58 -48.90
N ALA A 670 -19.18 -19.28 -48.60
CA ALA A 670 -19.85 -18.24 -49.36
C ALA A 670 -19.49 -18.24 -50.86
N GLU A 671 -18.21 -18.48 -51.19
CA GLU A 671 -17.74 -18.52 -52.57
C GLU A 671 -18.34 -19.72 -53.33
N LEU A 672 -18.26 -20.93 -52.76
CA LEU A 672 -18.83 -22.12 -53.39
C LEU A 672 -20.36 -22.00 -53.55
N ARG A 673 -21.04 -21.42 -52.55
CA ARG A 673 -22.47 -21.11 -52.62
C ARG A 673 -22.79 -20.09 -53.71
N ALA A 674 -21.95 -19.08 -53.92
CA ALA A 674 -22.15 -18.09 -54.98
C ALA A 674 -21.99 -18.70 -56.38
N VAL A 675 -20.98 -19.57 -56.57
CA VAL A 675 -20.80 -20.31 -57.84
C VAL A 675 -21.99 -21.23 -58.08
N ALA A 676 -22.47 -21.93 -57.05
CA ALA A 676 -23.67 -22.78 -57.14
C ALA A 676 -24.93 -21.97 -57.49
N ALA A 677 -25.12 -20.80 -56.86
CA ALA A 677 -26.23 -19.89 -57.14
C ALA A 677 -26.22 -19.39 -58.59
N SER A 678 -25.04 -19.21 -59.18
CA SER A 678 -24.89 -18.78 -60.58
C SER A 678 -25.16 -19.89 -61.61
N GLY A 679 -25.34 -21.15 -61.16
CA GLY A 679 -25.57 -22.31 -62.05
C GLY A 679 -24.33 -22.76 -62.84
N LYS A 680 -23.13 -22.32 -62.45
CA LYS A 680 -21.87 -22.58 -63.17
C LYS A 680 -21.03 -23.70 -62.57
N LEU A 681 -21.35 -24.21 -61.38
CA LEU A 681 -20.49 -25.17 -60.67
C LEU A 681 -20.31 -26.49 -61.44
N ARG A 682 -21.29 -26.88 -62.25
CA ARG A 682 -21.19 -28.07 -63.11
C ARG A 682 -20.26 -27.90 -64.32
N GLN A 683 -19.76 -26.70 -64.60
CA GLN A 683 -18.77 -26.50 -65.66
C GLN A 683 -17.42 -27.08 -65.21
N PRO A 684 -16.73 -27.90 -66.03
CA PRO A 684 -15.50 -28.58 -65.63
C PRO A 684 -14.43 -27.64 -65.05
N ASP A 685 -14.21 -26.49 -65.68
CA ASP A 685 -13.21 -25.52 -65.23
C ASP A 685 -13.59 -24.87 -63.89
N ALA A 686 -14.87 -24.56 -63.68
CA ALA A 686 -15.36 -23.98 -62.44
C ALA A 686 -15.28 -24.99 -61.28
N LEU A 687 -15.64 -26.25 -61.53
CA LEU A 687 -15.52 -27.33 -60.55
C LEU A 687 -14.06 -27.58 -60.16
N ALA A 688 -13.16 -27.65 -61.17
CA ALA A 688 -11.74 -27.84 -60.94
C ALA A 688 -11.12 -26.66 -60.17
N ALA A 689 -11.50 -25.43 -60.52
CA ALA A 689 -11.04 -24.23 -59.80
C ALA A 689 -11.48 -24.25 -58.32
N GLN A 690 -12.75 -24.53 -58.04
CA GLN A 690 -13.26 -24.62 -56.67
C GLN A 690 -12.60 -25.77 -55.90
N THR A 691 -12.42 -26.93 -56.52
CA THR A 691 -11.74 -28.08 -55.89
C THR A 691 -10.31 -27.73 -55.46
N ARG A 692 -9.51 -27.14 -56.37
CA ARG A 692 -8.13 -26.74 -56.07
C ARG A 692 -8.06 -25.68 -54.97
N ARG A 693 -8.94 -24.67 -55.01
CA ARG A 693 -9.05 -23.66 -53.96
C ARG A 693 -9.34 -24.31 -52.61
N MET A 694 -10.32 -25.20 -52.56
CA MET A 694 -10.74 -25.84 -51.33
C MET A 694 -9.68 -26.79 -50.75
N LEU A 695 -8.94 -27.49 -51.61
CA LEU A 695 -7.82 -28.32 -51.18
C LEU A 695 -6.68 -27.50 -50.55
N LYS A 696 -6.49 -26.24 -50.95
CA LYS A 696 -5.49 -25.33 -50.35
C LYS A 696 -5.93 -24.69 -49.04
N ASP A 697 -7.22 -24.77 -48.68
CA ASP A 697 -7.76 -24.25 -47.43
C ASP A 697 -7.36 -25.14 -46.24
N GLU A 698 -7.17 -24.56 -45.06
CA GLU A 698 -6.82 -25.31 -43.84
C GLU A 698 -7.87 -26.36 -43.47
N ARG A 699 -9.14 -26.16 -43.85
CA ARG A 699 -10.21 -27.14 -43.66
C ARG A 699 -9.99 -28.45 -44.42
N ALA A 700 -9.13 -28.48 -45.44
CA ALA A 700 -8.75 -29.71 -46.13
C ALA A 700 -8.08 -30.74 -45.20
N ARG A 701 -7.55 -30.29 -44.06
CA ARG A 701 -7.13 -31.18 -42.97
C ARG A 701 -8.21 -32.19 -42.56
N ARG A 702 -9.49 -31.81 -42.64
CA ARG A 702 -10.60 -32.73 -42.33
C ARG A 702 -10.71 -33.87 -43.32
N LEU A 703 -10.29 -33.71 -44.58
CA LEU A 703 -10.17 -34.83 -45.51
C LEU A 703 -9.10 -35.82 -45.02
N ALA A 704 -7.98 -35.34 -44.50
CA ALA A 704 -6.96 -36.21 -43.90
C ALA A 704 -7.49 -36.96 -42.67
N THR A 705 -8.20 -36.28 -41.77
CA THR A 705 -8.79 -36.92 -40.59
C THR A 705 -9.91 -37.88 -40.96
N GLU A 706 -10.93 -37.43 -41.68
CA GLU A 706 -12.18 -38.17 -41.90
C GLU A 706 -12.06 -39.26 -42.97
N PHE A 707 -11.30 -39.01 -44.04
CA PHE A 707 -11.13 -39.99 -45.11
C PHE A 707 -9.86 -40.81 -44.93
N ALA A 708 -8.69 -40.18 -44.80
CA ALA A 708 -7.44 -40.93 -44.81
C ALA A 708 -7.26 -41.78 -43.54
N CYS A 709 -7.58 -41.26 -42.36
CA CYS A 709 -7.47 -42.04 -41.13
C CYS A 709 -8.51 -43.15 -41.06
N ALA A 710 -9.74 -42.94 -41.57
CA ALA A 710 -10.73 -43.99 -41.68
C ALA A 710 -10.31 -45.08 -42.67
N TRP A 711 -9.75 -44.70 -43.83
CA TRP A 711 -9.22 -45.63 -44.83
C TRP A 711 -8.08 -46.49 -44.27
N LEU A 712 -7.23 -45.92 -43.43
CA LEU A 712 -6.14 -46.63 -42.74
C LEU A 712 -6.57 -47.37 -41.47
N HIS A 713 -7.84 -47.28 -41.07
CA HIS A 713 -8.34 -47.83 -39.80
C HIS A 713 -7.62 -47.29 -38.55
N ILE A 714 -7.20 -46.03 -38.59
CA ILE A 714 -6.58 -45.31 -37.46
C ILE A 714 -7.43 -44.10 -37.00
N TYR A 715 -8.69 -44.05 -37.41
CA TYR A 715 -9.62 -43.02 -36.94
C TYR A 715 -9.78 -43.14 -35.42
N ASP A 716 -9.69 -42.01 -34.72
CA ASP A 716 -9.66 -41.89 -33.25
C ASP A 716 -8.56 -42.74 -32.57
N PHE A 717 -7.41 -42.92 -33.25
CA PHE A 717 -6.29 -43.71 -32.75
C PHE A 717 -5.77 -43.24 -31.38
N ASP A 718 -5.82 -41.94 -31.11
CA ASP A 718 -5.40 -41.36 -29.84
C ASP A 718 -6.29 -41.75 -28.66
N GLU A 719 -7.54 -42.16 -28.92
CA GLU A 719 -8.48 -42.68 -27.92
C GLU A 719 -8.27 -44.17 -27.61
N LEU A 720 -7.60 -44.94 -28.50
CA LEU A 720 -7.38 -46.38 -28.33
C LEU A 720 -6.42 -46.69 -27.17
N GLY A 721 -6.96 -47.21 -26.07
CA GLY A 721 -6.25 -47.53 -24.83
C GLY A 721 -5.89 -49.01 -24.63
N GLU A 722 -5.89 -49.82 -25.69
CA GLU A 722 -5.75 -51.29 -25.57
C GLU A 722 -4.32 -51.77 -25.21
N LYS A 723 -3.31 -50.89 -25.30
CA LYS A 723 -1.93 -51.22 -24.94
C LYS A 723 -1.72 -51.11 -23.44
N SER A 724 -1.03 -52.09 -22.87
CA SER A 724 -0.67 -52.09 -21.45
C SER A 724 0.35 -50.99 -21.15
N ASP A 725 -0.05 -49.98 -20.37
CA ASP A 725 0.83 -48.91 -19.87
C ASP A 725 2.06 -49.45 -19.12
N ARG A 726 1.93 -50.64 -18.48
CA ARG A 726 3.04 -51.32 -17.83
C ARG A 726 4.13 -51.76 -18.81
N HIS A 727 3.74 -52.25 -19.99
CA HIS A 727 4.67 -52.80 -20.98
C HIS A 727 5.13 -51.74 -22.00
N PHE A 728 4.30 -50.72 -22.24
CA PHE A 728 4.57 -49.64 -23.21
C PHE A 728 4.39 -48.25 -22.56
N PRO A 729 5.18 -47.91 -21.52
CA PRO A 729 4.95 -46.70 -20.71
C PRO A 729 5.10 -45.38 -21.47
N THR A 730 5.81 -45.37 -22.62
CA THR A 730 5.96 -44.18 -23.46
C THR A 730 4.84 -44.00 -24.46
N PHE A 731 4.07 -45.05 -24.78
CA PHE A 731 3.05 -45.02 -25.83
C PHE A 731 1.91 -44.04 -25.50
N THR A 732 1.48 -44.03 -24.24
CA THR A 732 0.37 -43.19 -23.77
C THR A 732 0.62 -41.69 -24.01
N GLY A 733 1.88 -41.26 -23.88
CA GLY A 733 2.30 -39.88 -24.16
C GLY A 733 2.58 -39.59 -25.65
N LEU A 734 2.75 -40.62 -26.48
CA LEU A 734 3.12 -40.48 -27.90
C LEU A 734 1.96 -40.70 -28.86
N ARG A 735 0.92 -41.45 -28.48
CA ARG A 735 -0.20 -41.85 -29.37
C ARG A 735 -0.86 -40.67 -30.09
N GLY A 736 -1.12 -39.57 -29.38
CA GLY A 736 -1.73 -38.37 -29.96
C GLY A 736 -0.81 -37.70 -30.98
N ALA A 737 0.50 -37.69 -30.72
CA ALA A 737 1.47 -37.17 -31.67
C ALA A 737 1.59 -38.09 -32.90
N MET A 738 1.61 -39.41 -32.73
CA MET A 738 1.62 -40.36 -33.86
C MET A 738 0.37 -40.20 -34.76
N TYR A 739 -0.79 -39.96 -34.16
CA TYR A 739 -2.01 -39.67 -34.91
C TYR A 739 -1.89 -38.36 -35.70
N GLU A 740 -1.42 -37.31 -35.03
CA GLU A 740 -1.23 -35.98 -35.60
C GLU A 740 -0.21 -35.96 -36.74
N GLU A 741 0.88 -36.72 -36.65
CA GLU A 741 1.87 -36.93 -37.72
C GLU A 741 1.19 -37.43 -38.99
N THR A 742 0.33 -38.44 -38.86
CA THR A 742 -0.37 -39.03 -40.01
C THR A 742 -1.37 -38.04 -40.62
N ILE A 743 -2.14 -37.32 -39.80
CA ILE A 743 -3.08 -36.29 -40.27
C ILE A 743 -2.32 -35.20 -41.04
N ARG A 744 -1.18 -34.73 -40.52
CA ARG A 744 -0.36 -33.70 -41.18
C ARG A 744 0.22 -34.19 -42.50
N PHE A 745 0.70 -35.43 -42.53
CA PHE A 745 1.22 -36.05 -43.75
C PHE A 745 0.18 -36.03 -44.88
N PHE A 746 -1.04 -36.51 -44.61
CA PHE A 746 -2.11 -36.48 -45.61
C PHE A 746 -2.60 -35.08 -45.92
N THR A 747 -2.65 -34.18 -44.94
CA THR A 747 -3.02 -32.77 -45.17
C THR A 747 -2.06 -32.13 -46.18
N ASP A 748 -0.76 -32.32 -46.01
CA ASP A 748 0.27 -31.85 -46.93
C ASP A 748 0.16 -32.51 -48.31
N LEU A 749 -0.03 -33.83 -48.35
CA LEU A 749 -0.23 -34.58 -49.60
C LEU A 749 -1.40 -34.00 -50.42
N PHE A 750 -2.54 -33.75 -49.79
CA PHE A 750 -3.71 -33.19 -50.47
C PHE A 750 -3.54 -31.72 -50.85
N GLN A 751 -2.98 -30.91 -49.95
CA GLN A 751 -2.75 -29.50 -50.21
C GLN A 751 -1.75 -29.28 -51.35
N ASN A 752 -0.72 -30.11 -51.46
CA ASN A 752 0.37 -29.91 -52.40
C ASN A 752 0.28 -30.76 -53.67
N ASP A 753 -0.87 -31.41 -53.92
CA ASP A 753 -1.05 -32.31 -55.07
C ASP A 753 0.07 -33.36 -55.12
N GLY A 754 0.40 -33.90 -53.94
CA GLY A 754 1.51 -34.82 -53.76
C GLY A 754 1.23 -36.17 -54.43
N SER A 755 2.30 -36.82 -54.89
CA SER A 755 2.20 -38.13 -55.51
C SER A 755 1.60 -39.15 -54.55
N VAL A 756 0.60 -39.92 -55.00
CA VAL A 756 0.06 -41.04 -54.22
C VAL A 756 1.14 -42.07 -53.83
N LEU A 757 2.24 -42.14 -54.58
CA LEU A 757 3.39 -43.00 -54.25
C LEU A 757 4.14 -42.55 -52.98
N ASN A 758 4.00 -41.29 -52.58
CA ASN A 758 4.59 -40.77 -51.34
C ASN A 758 4.01 -41.46 -50.11
N ILE A 759 2.79 -41.99 -50.19
CA ILE A 759 2.19 -42.83 -49.13
C ILE A 759 3.11 -44.03 -48.81
N LEU A 760 3.80 -44.57 -49.81
CA LEU A 760 4.69 -45.74 -49.66
C LEU A 760 6.15 -45.36 -49.40
N ASP A 761 6.66 -44.30 -50.05
CA ASP A 761 8.10 -44.03 -50.13
C ASP A 761 8.48 -42.54 -49.96
N ALA A 762 7.67 -41.75 -49.24
CA ALA A 762 8.02 -40.36 -48.96
C ALA A 762 9.34 -40.27 -48.18
N ASP A 763 10.21 -39.36 -48.57
CA ASP A 763 11.42 -39.01 -47.80
C ASP A 763 11.19 -37.79 -46.91
N TYR A 764 9.98 -37.68 -46.34
CA TYR A 764 9.64 -36.64 -45.37
C TYR A 764 8.56 -37.12 -44.40
N THR A 765 8.50 -36.51 -43.22
CA THR A 765 7.39 -36.65 -42.27
C THR A 765 7.15 -35.35 -41.47
N PHE A 766 6.21 -35.36 -40.53
CA PHE A 766 5.88 -34.24 -39.66
C PHE A 766 6.12 -34.61 -38.20
N LEU A 767 6.95 -33.84 -37.50
CA LEU A 767 7.38 -34.15 -36.14
C LEU A 767 7.18 -32.97 -35.20
N ASN A 768 6.86 -33.28 -33.95
CA ASN A 768 7.04 -32.39 -32.80
C ASN A 768 8.23 -32.89 -31.94
N ALA A 769 8.51 -32.20 -30.83
CA ALA A 769 9.61 -32.55 -29.93
C ALA A 769 9.56 -34.01 -29.43
N ASP A 770 8.37 -34.50 -29.11
CA ASP A 770 8.15 -35.83 -28.52
C ASP A 770 8.41 -36.94 -29.55
N LEU A 771 7.87 -36.80 -30.77
CA LEU A 771 8.14 -37.74 -31.86
C LEU A 771 9.59 -37.69 -32.34
N ALA A 772 10.19 -36.51 -32.44
CA ALA A 772 11.59 -36.39 -32.83
C ALA A 772 12.51 -37.12 -31.85
N THR A 773 12.23 -37.00 -30.54
CA THR A 773 12.94 -37.76 -29.50
C THR A 773 12.69 -39.26 -29.65
N HIS A 774 11.43 -39.67 -29.84
CA HIS A 774 11.07 -41.08 -30.00
C HIS A 774 11.69 -41.73 -31.24
N TYR A 775 11.84 -40.98 -32.34
CA TYR A 775 12.42 -41.45 -33.60
C TYR A 775 13.95 -41.28 -33.67
N GLY A 776 14.59 -40.75 -32.63
CA GLY A 776 16.05 -40.57 -32.59
C GLY A 776 16.57 -39.40 -33.45
N ILE A 777 15.72 -38.43 -33.78
CA ILE A 777 16.04 -37.25 -34.57
C ILE A 777 16.35 -36.09 -33.62
N THR A 778 17.56 -36.12 -33.04
CA THR A 778 17.96 -35.21 -31.94
C THR A 778 18.69 -33.93 -32.39
N ASN A 779 18.94 -33.78 -33.68
CA ASN A 779 19.67 -32.63 -34.25
C ASN A 779 18.77 -31.41 -34.51
N MET A 780 17.49 -31.46 -34.14
CA MET A 780 16.51 -30.40 -34.35
C MET A 780 16.11 -29.73 -33.03
N LYS A 781 15.91 -28.41 -33.07
CA LYS A 781 15.43 -27.63 -31.91
C LYS A 781 13.94 -27.32 -32.06
N PHE A 782 13.16 -27.74 -31.07
CA PHE A 782 11.73 -27.47 -30.95
C PHE A 782 11.48 -26.52 -29.77
N THR A 783 10.47 -25.66 -29.85
CA THR A 783 10.10 -24.73 -28.75
C THR A 783 9.08 -25.32 -27.76
N GLY A 784 8.57 -26.53 -28.03
CA GLY A 784 7.65 -27.29 -27.17
C GLY A 784 6.89 -28.37 -27.95
N SER A 785 6.00 -29.12 -27.29
CA SER A 785 5.24 -30.23 -27.90
C SER A 785 4.24 -29.82 -28.99
N ASN A 786 3.89 -28.52 -29.09
CA ASN A 786 3.01 -27.99 -30.13
C ASN A 786 3.76 -27.43 -31.37
N ASP A 787 5.10 -27.43 -31.35
CA ASP A 787 5.94 -27.00 -32.49
C ASP A 787 6.07 -28.13 -33.51
N TRP A 788 5.17 -28.17 -34.49
CA TRP A 788 5.15 -29.18 -35.56
C TRP A 788 5.94 -28.72 -36.78
N ARG A 789 6.79 -29.59 -37.31
CA ARG A 789 7.66 -29.27 -38.45
C ARG A 789 7.66 -30.39 -39.48
N ARG A 790 7.64 -30.01 -40.76
CA ARG A 790 8.01 -30.92 -41.86
C ARG A 790 9.51 -31.18 -41.78
N VAL A 791 9.89 -32.45 -41.86
CA VAL A 791 11.29 -32.90 -41.83
C VAL A 791 11.53 -33.76 -43.05
N ASP A 792 12.41 -33.31 -43.94
CA ASP A 792 12.86 -34.05 -45.13
C ASP A 792 14.05 -34.96 -44.79
N ASP A 793 14.41 -35.85 -45.73
CA ASP A 793 15.57 -36.75 -45.66
C ASP A 793 15.49 -37.68 -44.44
N VAL A 794 14.28 -38.22 -44.19
CA VAL A 794 13.97 -39.06 -43.02
C VAL A 794 14.23 -40.54 -43.26
N LYS A 795 14.48 -40.95 -44.51
CA LYS A 795 14.90 -42.33 -44.85
C LYS A 795 16.18 -42.76 -44.13
N LYS A 796 17.09 -41.82 -43.84
CA LYS A 796 18.29 -42.09 -43.02
C LYS A 796 17.98 -42.51 -41.59
N PHE A 797 16.77 -42.21 -41.10
CA PHE A 797 16.26 -42.63 -39.80
C PHE A 797 15.32 -43.84 -39.91
N SER A 798 15.30 -44.53 -41.07
CA SER A 798 14.35 -45.62 -41.37
C SER A 798 12.89 -45.21 -41.19
N ARG A 799 12.58 -43.97 -41.60
CA ARG A 799 11.23 -43.39 -41.63
C ARG A 799 10.90 -42.92 -43.05
N GLY A 800 9.63 -42.90 -43.39
CA GLY A 800 9.16 -42.41 -44.68
C GLY A 800 7.79 -42.99 -45.05
N GLY A 801 6.94 -42.16 -45.65
CA GLY A 801 5.56 -42.55 -45.95
C GLY A 801 4.77 -42.94 -44.70
N ILE A 802 3.80 -43.84 -44.86
CA ILE A 802 2.94 -44.34 -43.78
C ILE A 802 3.06 -45.86 -43.54
N LEU A 803 3.98 -46.54 -44.23
CA LEU A 803 4.20 -48.00 -44.14
C LEU A 803 5.42 -48.36 -43.27
#